data_AF-A0A0S7BCX5-F1
#
_entry.id   AF-A0A0S7BCX5-F1
#
_cell.length_a   1.000
_cell.length_b   1.000
_cell.length_c   1.000
_cell.angle_alpha   90.00
_cell.angle_beta   90.00
_cell.angle_gamma   90.00
#
_symmetry.space_group_name_H-M   'P 1'
#
loop_
_entity.id
_entity.type
_entity.pdbx_description
1 polymer ?
#
loop_
_entity_poly.entity_id
_entity_poly.type
_entity_poly.pdbx_seq_one_letter_code
_entity_poly.pdbx_strand_id
1 'polypeptide(L)'
;MATILNQITEFIPWLHPKDQLSIPDDLRIENAGIKFDTTRHVLDAIWLKAIEQEGGASYEGYRVIRLLHLVYIPLDVRRDAGLLQKMRTALRGMYGSGINLVYLAAGIFDPPIGIVQCYGVSAFHTSLEEAERKSRLDLAVLHSTLAGAYRQARLEPLTIEIADWVFRSLQEMPHAIVTVGHPDPRENARGGDQSLRDPLAGSANAPQQYALQQNELLFRGMSTLREEFLMMVLANHVSLKSITTMLAAQAENTSVYASRQMGVRLASFGVSLPAILTGGLSENASNSYGVNHATGVSEGQGSTEGVTNSEGQAHTIGHASTRGWSHSVGETETDTIGQATTTGISETNGTAQTHGVTATEGSSHTESSGMATTHTDSSGYGVNGGVGGSIAPAGVGLSANLGGSANWGNSDGVTASNGSADTTSHAVSVSNAATESHSETHSQAQTNSQSHSVAHSESWTTSGAETDSVADTASTAVSKSHSDSVSTTRSQSESTGIGQAIGRGWTGGMSVGVAPSFSLSNSYQWQEDPYILLTHIMRTQQKLLDIASKEGAYYTDVYALARSEAGAQSLIGLIPEAFHGIEDVVTGVQARNLNPAEKAYIGLHARAFTPSTRVESIPEVMSGYVDSTLLTMLQLAAYTAPGMYEHGTALTVQEETPSFAFYPNLPGDVTLGHQWSSETGELTKALLNITPDRHFHTAFVGDTGFGKSIAAERMALETTRQWHYRSIVLDFGQGWRKALNWPGMDGHVDIRQLYPGGQRALRWNILQVPKRIDAGRYRSMVAELFANAGRMGPRQLGFIRRALTEMYRNAGVLTGDPFVQSEIWQLTDPVTKRTQSMPNPWANVMDAGEKATIEQYWAEYGMTNTIMVGERIANLDPIGLQALAVHRSRRLSMVTLVQKLHQYKEALPKNDQSSHTSLEGVLLRLEQFAEGQMARQYGAGDDALAVEDIGLLGEPDDPWGITVIEGGSEMDEYPKAALLSLLSSILYFDAVARRREALDGYRRFPTMQIFFEEANKVLTGVSGGAASDQGSGDNSNAVSHIFQTMWRDGRKYGVFLHLLAQTVNELPSGILSSCANLFVFQTKDPKDRDLILPHLGRSEKGLVNTEYKRYLARIPKTLAIAKFGYSDDVHLLEPILMRPLMVVCDEPSDREIFRKLGTQPRI
;
A
#
# COMPACT_ATOMS: atom_id res chain seq x y z
N MET A 1 12.48 61.27 12.60
CA MET A 1 11.34 60.50 12.07
C MET A 1 10.00 61.04 12.57
N ALA A 2 9.65 60.93 13.87
CA ALA A 2 8.32 61.30 14.37
C ALA A 2 7.79 62.68 13.91
N THR A 3 8.60 63.74 13.93
CA THR A 3 8.22 65.07 13.43
C THR A 3 7.90 65.11 11.93
N ILE A 4 8.59 64.31 11.11
CA ILE A 4 8.35 64.21 9.66
C ILE A 4 7.09 63.38 9.39
N LEU A 5 6.89 62.29 10.13
CA LEU A 5 5.63 61.52 10.09
C LEU A 5 4.43 62.40 10.46
N ASN A 6 4.54 63.20 11.51
CA ASN A 6 3.50 64.13 11.93
C ASN A 6 3.19 65.20 10.87
N GLN A 7 4.20 65.67 10.12
CA GLN A 7 3.98 66.59 8.99
C GLN A 7 3.36 65.88 7.78
N ILE A 8 3.69 64.61 7.53
CA ILE A 8 3.07 63.82 6.45
C ILE A 8 1.59 63.54 6.76
N THR A 9 1.20 63.34 8.02
CA THR A 9 -0.23 63.23 8.40
C THR A 9 -1.06 64.46 8.06
N GLU A 10 -0.49 65.67 8.03
CA GLU A 10 -1.23 66.89 7.65
C GLU A 10 -1.62 66.90 6.16
N PHE A 11 -0.96 66.08 5.33
CA PHE A 11 -1.25 65.92 3.90
C PHE A 11 -1.99 64.62 3.55
N ILE A 12 -2.20 63.72 4.52
CA ILE A 12 -2.87 62.41 4.30
C ILE A 12 -4.00 62.24 5.34
N PRO A 13 -5.24 62.67 5.02
CA PRO A 13 -6.31 62.82 6.01
C PRO A 13 -6.75 61.54 6.75
N TRP A 14 -6.48 60.36 6.19
CA TRP A 14 -6.81 59.08 6.83
C TRP A 14 -5.72 58.55 7.77
N LEU A 15 -4.52 59.13 7.78
CA LEU A 15 -3.40 58.69 8.63
C LEU A 15 -3.43 59.30 10.05
N HIS A 16 -4.37 60.19 10.36
CA HIS A 16 -4.55 60.70 11.72
C HIS A 16 -4.79 59.54 12.71
N PRO A 17 -4.00 59.40 13.79
CA PRO A 17 -4.26 58.38 14.79
C PRO A 17 -5.57 58.71 15.50
N LYS A 18 -6.59 57.86 15.29
CA LYS A 18 -7.86 57.95 16.02
C LYS A 18 -7.66 57.62 17.51
N ASP A 19 -8.53 58.18 18.34
CA ASP A 19 -8.68 57.76 19.73
C ASP A 19 -8.97 56.25 19.85
N GLN A 20 -8.76 55.70 21.04
CA GLN A 20 -8.85 54.27 21.33
C GLN A 20 -10.14 53.65 20.77
N LEU A 21 -9.98 52.62 19.92
CA LEU A 21 -11.09 51.87 19.30
C LEU A 21 -12.07 51.37 20.35
N SER A 22 -13.29 51.90 20.32
CA SER A 22 -14.36 51.59 21.27
C SER A 22 -14.66 50.09 21.31
N ILE A 23 -14.76 49.54 22.52
CA ILE A 23 -15.25 48.19 22.76
C ILE A 23 -16.77 48.29 22.96
N PRO A 24 -17.60 47.67 22.11
CA PRO A 24 -19.06 47.68 22.26
C PRO A 24 -19.52 46.72 23.37
N ASP A 25 -20.73 46.94 23.86
CA ASP A 25 -21.51 45.96 24.65
C ASP A 25 -22.49 45.26 23.69
N ASP A 26 -21.92 44.48 22.77
CA ASP A 26 -22.59 43.85 21.62
C ASP A 26 -23.12 42.44 21.92
N LEU A 27 -22.45 41.70 22.80
CA LEU A 27 -22.67 40.27 23.02
C LEU A 27 -23.06 39.96 24.47
N ARG A 28 -24.24 39.36 24.66
CA ARG A 28 -24.69 38.84 25.95
C ARG A 28 -25.12 37.38 25.86
N ILE A 29 -24.39 36.50 26.54
CA ILE A 29 -24.77 35.10 26.76
C ILE A 29 -25.74 35.06 27.95
N GLU A 30 -26.94 34.49 27.76
CA GLU A 30 -27.93 34.34 28.83
C GLU A 30 -27.92 32.95 29.48
N ASN A 31 -27.64 31.91 28.69
CA ASN A 31 -27.60 30.52 29.13
C ASN A 31 -26.75 29.69 28.17
N ALA A 32 -26.19 28.57 28.61
CA ALA A 32 -25.45 27.64 27.77
C ALA A 32 -25.51 26.21 28.31
N GLY A 33 -25.31 25.23 27.44
CA GLY A 33 -25.29 23.81 27.81
C GLY A 33 -24.54 22.95 26.81
N ILE A 34 -24.10 21.78 27.29
CA ILE A 34 -23.40 20.76 26.52
C ILE A 34 -24.28 19.51 26.48
N LYS A 35 -24.38 18.89 25.31
CA LYS A 35 -25.23 17.73 25.03
C LYS A 35 -24.35 16.57 24.58
N PHE A 36 -24.38 15.47 25.33
CA PHE A 36 -23.64 14.24 25.04
C PHE A 36 -24.60 13.12 24.59
N ASP A 37 -24.16 12.25 23.68
CA ASP A 37 -24.85 11.00 23.36
C ASP A 37 -24.65 10.01 24.52
N THR A 38 -25.71 9.78 25.30
CA THR A 38 -25.72 8.85 26.45
C THR A 38 -25.48 7.39 26.08
N THR A 39 -25.59 7.04 24.79
CA THR A 39 -25.33 5.69 24.25
C THR A 39 -23.87 5.49 23.85
N ARG A 40 -23.16 6.58 23.53
CA ARG A 40 -21.81 6.55 22.94
C ARG A 40 -20.72 7.22 23.79
N HIS A 41 -21.10 7.99 24.81
CA HIS A 41 -20.19 8.77 25.65
C HIS A 41 -19.31 9.77 24.88
N VAL A 42 -19.92 10.45 23.90
CA VAL A 42 -19.29 11.49 23.06
C VAL A 42 -20.17 12.73 22.94
N LEU A 43 -19.60 13.86 22.51
CA LEU A 43 -20.29 15.12 22.27
C LEU A 43 -21.29 15.01 21.09
N ASP A 44 -22.56 15.39 21.31
CA ASP A 44 -23.55 15.60 20.23
C ASP A 44 -23.56 17.06 19.77
N ALA A 45 -23.68 18.01 20.72
CA ALA A 45 -23.76 19.43 20.44
C ALA A 45 -23.43 20.31 21.66
N ILE A 46 -23.06 21.56 21.38
CA ILE A 46 -22.99 22.67 22.33
C ILE A 46 -24.11 23.63 21.96
N TRP A 47 -24.78 24.24 22.93
CA TRP A 47 -25.75 25.30 22.66
C TRP A 47 -25.57 26.47 23.62
N LEU A 48 -25.80 27.69 23.11
CA LEU A 48 -25.84 28.93 23.87
C LEU A 48 -27.10 29.71 23.49
N LYS A 49 -27.77 30.34 24.46
CA LYS A 49 -28.72 31.43 24.20
C LYS A 49 -27.97 32.75 24.28
N ALA A 50 -27.98 33.51 23.20
CA ALA A 50 -27.24 34.76 23.07
C ALA A 50 -28.12 35.88 22.52
N ILE A 51 -27.79 37.10 22.91
CA ILE A 51 -28.26 38.35 22.30
C ILE A 51 -27.02 39.01 21.70
N GLU A 52 -27.05 39.20 20.38
CA GLU A 52 -25.97 39.81 19.58
C GLU A 52 -26.48 41.15 19.01
N GLN A 53 -25.71 42.22 19.09
CA GLN A 53 -26.06 43.55 18.56
C GLN A 53 -25.08 43.96 17.45
N GLU A 54 -25.60 44.24 16.26
CA GLU A 54 -24.79 44.62 15.10
C GLU A 54 -25.53 45.66 14.24
N GLY A 55 -24.82 46.70 13.80
CA GLY A 55 -25.38 47.70 12.88
C GLY A 55 -26.57 48.51 13.42
N GLY A 56 -26.82 48.47 14.74
CA GLY A 56 -28.01 49.04 15.37
C GLY A 56 -29.24 48.12 15.40
N ALA A 57 -29.11 46.88 14.94
CA ALA A 57 -30.08 45.80 15.14
C ALA A 57 -29.67 44.90 16.31
N SER A 58 -30.63 44.16 16.87
CA SER A 58 -30.39 43.16 17.92
C SER A 58 -31.01 41.82 17.54
N TYR A 59 -30.24 40.76 17.73
CA TYR A 59 -30.53 39.39 17.32
C TYR A 59 -30.51 38.49 18.56
N GLU A 60 -31.70 38.16 19.07
CA GLU A 60 -31.88 37.17 20.14
C GLU A 60 -32.07 35.78 19.54
N GLY A 61 -31.34 34.78 20.04
CA GLY A 61 -31.50 33.40 19.57
C GLY A 61 -30.61 32.37 20.26
N TYR A 62 -30.58 31.19 19.65
CA TYR A 62 -29.79 30.05 20.07
C TYR A 62 -28.72 29.75 19.02
N ARG A 63 -27.46 29.72 19.47
CA ARG A 63 -26.29 29.31 18.70
C ARG A 63 -25.98 27.85 19.06
N VAL A 64 -25.95 26.96 18.08
CA VAL A 64 -25.64 25.53 18.26
C VAL A 64 -24.38 25.18 17.48
N ILE A 65 -23.39 24.64 18.18
CA ILE A 65 -22.09 24.24 17.62
C ILE A 65 -21.97 22.72 17.68
N ARG A 66 -21.49 22.13 16.60
CA ARG A 66 -21.16 20.69 16.51
C ARG A 66 -19.73 20.54 16.00
N LEU A 67 -18.96 19.62 16.61
CA LEU A 67 -17.53 19.41 16.36
C LEU A 67 -17.24 17.94 16.11
N LEU A 68 -16.31 17.67 15.19
CA LEU A 68 -15.69 16.35 14.93
C LEU A 68 -14.17 16.53 14.97
N HIS A 69 -13.43 15.65 15.67
CA HIS A 69 -11.97 15.67 15.68
C HIS A 69 -11.37 14.73 14.65
N LEU A 70 -10.20 15.10 14.10
CA LEU A 70 -9.44 14.29 13.17
C LEU A 70 -8.67 13.19 13.92
N VAL A 71 -8.91 11.93 13.56
CA VAL A 71 -8.34 10.74 14.22
C VAL A 71 -7.37 9.99 13.29
N TYR A 72 -7.61 10.02 11.97
CA TYR A 72 -6.71 9.44 10.99
C TYR A 72 -6.72 10.25 9.69
N ILE A 73 -5.54 10.42 9.09
CA ILE A 73 -5.36 10.97 7.75
C ILE A 73 -4.14 10.29 7.09
N PRO A 74 -4.22 9.76 5.86
CA PRO A 74 -3.13 8.97 5.29
C PRO A 74 -1.81 9.74 5.12
N LEU A 75 -0.67 9.07 5.35
CA LEU A 75 0.68 9.63 5.13
C LEU A 75 0.86 10.20 3.72
N ASP A 76 0.17 9.64 2.74
CA ASP A 76 0.23 10.06 1.35
C ASP A 76 -0.31 11.49 1.15
N VAL A 77 -1.23 11.95 2.02
CA VAL A 77 -1.70 13.35 2.08
C VAL A 77 -0.60 14.30 2.60
N ARG A 78 0.43 13.81 3.31
CA ARG A 78 1.63 14.59 3.71
C ARG A 78 2.64 14.77 2.59
N ARG A 79 2.53 13.97 1.52
CA ARG A 79 3.33 14.04 0.29
C ARG A 79 2.62 14.84 -0.81
N ASP A 80 1.30 15.00 -0.70
CA ASP A 80 0.46 15.71 -1.66
C ASP A 80 0.77 17.22 -1.70
N ALA A 81 1.14 17.71 -2.89
CA ALA A 81 1.42 19.11 -3.14
C ALA A 81 0.15 19.99 -3.13
N GLY A 82 -1.03 19.41 -3.44
CA GLY A 82 -2.30 20.11 -3.59
C GLY A 82 -3.18 20.11 -2.33
N LEU A 83 -2.58 20.00 -1.14
CA LEU A 83 -3.31 19.96 0.14
C LEU A 83 -4.26 21.17 0.30
N LEU A 84 -3.81 22.37 -0.08
CA LEU A 84 -4.60 23.60 0.07
C LEU A 84 -5.67 23.70 -1.03
N GLN A 85 -5.41 23.26 -2.27
CA GLN A 85 -6.46 23.12 -3.30
C GLN A 85 -7.55 22.12 -2.88
N LYS A 86 -7.19 21.02 -2.20
CA LYS A 86 -8.17 20.07 -1.63
C LYS A 86 -9.07 20.76 -0.59
N MET A 87 -8.48 21.51 0.35
CA MET A 87 -9.27 22.24 1.35
C MET A 87 -10.10 23.37 0.71
N ARG A 88 -9.55 24.14 -0.24
CA ARG A 88 -10.25 25.15 -1.05
C ARG A 88 -11.48 24.55 -1.74
N THR A 89 -11.36 23.32 -2.25
CA THR A 89 -12.46 22.60 -2.92
C THR A 89 -13.55 22.20 -1.92
N ALA A 90 -13.17 21.67 -0.75
CA ALA A 90 -14.11 21.37 0.34
C ALA A 90 -14.84 22.64 0.83
N LEU A 91 -14.10 23.73 1.09
CA LEU A 91 -14.61 25.04 1.49
C LEU A 91 -15.60 25.63 0.46
N ARG A 92 -15.34 25.48 -0.84
CA ARG A 92 -16.28 25.91 -1.89
C ARG A 92 -17.61 25.13 -1.82
N GLY A 93 -17.56 23.84 -1.50
CA GLY A 93 -18.75 23.01 -1.25
C GLY A 93 -19.54 23.42 0.00
N MET A 94 -18.82 23.76 1.08
CA MET A 94 -19.42 24.30 2.31
C MET A 94 -20.08 25.67 2.09
N TYR A 95 -19.42 26.55 1.34
CA TYR A 95 -19.92 27.88 1.00
C TYR A 95 -21.20 27.82 0.16
N GLY A 96 -21.23 26.95 -0.85
CA GLY A 96 -22.44 26.70 -1.66
C GLY A 96 -23.63 26.17 -0.86
N SER A 97 -23.41 25.73 0.39
CA SER A 97 -24.42 25.23 1.31
C SER A 97 -24.76 26.22 2.44
N GLY A 98 -24.16 27.42 2.47
CA GLY A 98 -24.42 28.44 3.50
C GLY A 98 -23.97 28.02 4.91
N ILE A 99 -22.82 27.34 5.00
CA ILE A 99 -22.25 26.83 6.25
C ILE A 99 -21.25 27.83 6.83
N ASN A 100 -21.40 28.13 8.12
CA ASN A 100 -20.38 28.82 8.91
C ASN A 100 -19.47 27.77 9.54
N LEU A 101 -18.20 27.74 9.13
CA LEU A 101 -17.20 26.77 9.56
C LEU A 101 -16.59 27.20 10.90
N VAL A 102 -16.44 26.24 11.80
CA VAL A 102 -15.60 26.32 13.00
C VAL A 102 -14.44 25.36 12.81
N TYR A 103 -13.21 25.84 12.90
CA TYR A 103 -12.01 25.00 13.00
C TYR A 103 -11.29 25.31 14.31
N LEU A 104 -10.87 24.28 15.03
CA LEU A 104 -10.13 24.38 16.28
C LEU A 104 -8.82 23.60 16.16
N ALA A 105 -7.74 24.18 16.66
CA ALA A 105 -6.50 23.46 16.96
C ALA A 105 -6.13 23.70 18.44
N ALA A 106 -6.12 22.64 19.23
CA ALA A 106 -5.81 22.67 20.65
C ALA A 106 -4.49 21.96 20.94
N GLY A 107 -3.63 22.55 21.76
CA GLY A 107 -2.46 21.88 22.36
C GLY A 107 -2.78 21.45 23.78
N ILE A 108 -2.92 20.14 24.00
CA ILE A 108 -3.33 19.53 25.26
C ILE A 108 -2.15 18.72 25.81
N PHE A 109 -1.41 19.27 26.77
CA PHE A 109 -0.18 18.64 27.29
C PHE A 109 -0.28 18.14 28.74
N ASP A 110 -1.31 18.54 29.47
CA ASP A 110 -1.74 17.93 30.74
C ASP A 110 -3.28 17.82 30.76
N PRO A 111 -3.86 16.62 30.51
CA PRO A 111 -3.19 15.33 30.24
C PRO A 111 -2.45 15.32 28.88
N PRO A 112 -1.48 14.39 28.67
CA PRO A 112 -0.62 14.37 27.49
C PRO A 112 -1.32 13.79 26.24
N ILE A 113 -2.34 14.47 25.74
CA ILE A 113 -3.12 14.12 24.52
C ILE A 113 -2.43 14.63 23.24
N GLY A 114 -1.63 15.68 23.35
CA GLY A 114 -0.96 16.36 22.23
C GLY A 114 -1.88 17.33 21.50
N ILE A 115 -1.68 17.48 20.20
CA ILE A 115 -2.48 18.34 19.33
C ILE A 115 -3.81 17.67 18.96
N VAL A 116 -4.92 18.38 19.17
CA VAL A 116 -6.25 17.98 18.68
C VAL A 116 -6.71 18.98 17.61
N GLN A 117 -7.13 18.47 16.46
CA GLN A 117 -7.70 19.26 15.37
C GLN A 117 -9.18 18.92 15.22
N CYS A 118 -10.07 19.92 15.32
CA CYS A 118 -11.51 19.75 15.22
C CYS A 118 -12.10 20.59 14.08
N TYR A 119 -13.02 19.98 13.34
CA TYR A 119 -13.83 20.61 12.29
C TYR A 119 -15.29 20.61 12.70
N GLY A 120 -16.01 21.70 12.47
CA GLY A 120 -17.37 21.86 12.95
C GLY A 120 -18.13 23.01 12.33
N VAL A 121 -19.35 23.22 12.83
CA VAL A 121 -20.31 24.18 12.27
C VAL A 121 -20.98 24.98 13.37
N SER A 122 -21.28 26.25 13.11
CA SER A 122 -21.98 27.17 14.04
C SER A 122 -23.28 27.64 13.40
N ALA A 123 -24.43 27.14 13.89
CA ALA A 123 -25.76 27.50 13.40
C ALA A 123 -26.49 28.39 14.42
N PHE A 124 -26.99 29.54 13.98
CA PHE A 124 -27.80 30.45 14.81
C PHE A 124 -29.25 30.47 14.34
N HIS A 125 -30.21 30.37 15.27
CA HIS A 125 -31.64 30.53 14.98
C HIS A 125 -32.41 30.99 16.23
N THR A 126 -33.55 31.65 16.07
CA THR A 126 -34.43 32.09 17.17
C THR A 126 -35.05 30.95 18.02
N SER A 127 -34.81 29.69 17.65
CA SER A 127 -35.31 28.49 18.33
C SER A 127 -34.22 27.43 18.40
N LEU A 128 -34.03 26.84 19.58
CA LEU A 128 -33.02 25.81 19.84
C LEU A 128 -33.22 24.56 18.98
N GLU A 129 -34.46 24.12 18.77
CA GLU A 129 -34.77 22.92 17.97
C GLU A 129 -34.35 23.11 16.50
N GLU A 130 -34.60 24.29 15.94
CA GLU A 130 -34.23 24.61 14.56
C GLU A 130 -32.72 24.84 14.40
N ALA A 131 -32.06 25.41 15.41
CA ALA A 131 -30.60 25.49 15.44
C ALA A 131 -29.94 24.10 15.58
N GLU A 132 -30.51 23.19 16.37
CA GLU A 132 -30.11 21.78 16.42
C GLU A 132 -30.34 21.08 15.07
N ARG A 133 -31.47 21.36 14.40
CA ARG A 133 -31.80 20.79 13.09
C ARG A 133 -30.83 21.28 12.00
N LYS A 134 -30.57 22.59 11.92
CA LYS A 134 -29.62 23.18 10.96
C LYS A 134 -28.19 22.70 11.23
N SER A 135 -27.68 22.82 12.45
CA SER A 135 -26.32 22.36 12.78
C SER A 135 -26.08 20.88 12.43
N ARG A 136 -27.08 20.01 12.60
CA ARG A 136 -26.98 18.60 12.22
C ARG A 136 -26.89 18.37 10.71
N LEU A 137 -27.58 19.19 9.90
CA LEU A 137 -27.49 19.16 8.44
C LEU A 137 -26.17 19.76 7.94
N ASP A 138 -25.78 20.92 8.48
CA ASP A 138 -24.53 21.60 8.17
C ASP A 138 -23.32 20.68 8.47
N LEU A 139 -23.33 19.97 9.60
CA LEU A 139 -22.28 19.02 9.97
C LEU A 139 -22.20 17.82 8.99
N ALA A 140 -23.33 17.33 8.50
CA ALA A 140 -23.35 16.24 7.52
C ALA A 140 -22.73 16.65 6.18
N VAL A 141 -22.90 17.91 5.76
CA VAL A 141 -22.23 18.48 4.59
C VAL A 141 -20.74 18.71 4.85
N LEU A 142 -20.36 19.22 6.02
CA LEU A 142 -18.94 19.34 6.40
C LEU A 142 -18.23 17.97 6.40
N HIS A 143 -18.85 16.94 6.99
CA HIS A 143 -18.28 15.61 7.04
C HIS A 143 -18.13 14.99 5.64
N SER A 144 -19.16 15.09 4.80
CA SER A 144 -19.12 14.54 3.44
C SER A 144 -18.18 15.32 2.48
N THR A 145 -18.06 16.64 2.62
CA THR A 145 -17.09 17.43 1.84
C THR A 145 -15.64 17.15 2.24
N LEU A 146 -15.35 16.99 3.55
CA LEU A 146 -14.01 16.62 4.01
C LEU A 146 -13.66 15.17 3.64
N ALA A 147 -14.57 14.21 3.80
CA ALA A 147 -14.35 12.82 3.39
C ALA A 147 -14.17 12.67 1.87
N GLY A 148 -14.85 13.51 1.07
CA GLY A 148 -14.65 13.57 -0.38
C GLY A 148 -13.33 14.22 -0.82
N ALA A 149 -12.80 15.17 -0.05
CA ALA A 149 -11.50 15.79 -0.32
C ALA A 149 -10.30 14.94 0.17
N TYR A 150 -10.49 14.21 1.27
CA TYR A 150 -9.46 13.42 1.96
C TYR A 150 -9.88 11.96 2.09
N ARG A 151 -9.65 11.18 1.01
CA ARG A 151 -9.89 9.74 0.94
C ARG A 151 -9.35 9.00 2.17
N GLN A 152 -10.16 8.12 2.75
CA GLN A 152 -9.90 7.33 3.96
C GLN A 152 -9.60 8.13 5.26
N ALA A 153 -9.67 9.48 5.26
CA ALA A 153 -9.54 10.25 6.50
C ALA A 153 -10.75 10.02 7.43
N ARG A 154 -10.52 10.08 8.75
CA ARG A 154 -11.55 9.80 9.78
C ARG A 154 -11.76 10.97 10.71
N LEU A 155 -13.03 11.37 10.80
CA LEU A 155 -13.55 12.44 11.65
C LEU A 155 -14.56 11.82 12.62
N GLU A 156 -14.29 11.90 13.92
CA GLU A 156 -15.13 11.28 14.97
C GLU A 156 -15.67 12.35 15.94
N PRO A 157 -16.81 12.13 16.63
CA PRO A 157 -17.29 13.07 17.65
C PRO A 157 -16.36 13.10 18.87
N LEU A 158 -16.15 14.28 19.45
CA LEU A 158 -15.21 14.46 20.56
C LEU A 158 -15.58 13.58 21.77
N THR A 159 -14.58 12.95 22.38
CA THR A 159 -14.72 12.27 23.68
C THR A 159 -15.06 13.27 24.78
N ILE A 160 -15.66 12.80 25.89
CA ILE A 160 -16.00 13.64 27.04
C ILE A 160 -14.77 14.40 27.57
N GLU A 161 -13.61 13.76 27.64
CA GLU A 161 -12.34 14.34 28.11
C GLU A 161 -11.84 15.49 27.23
N ILE A 162 -11.78 15.29 25.91
CA ILE A 162 -11.36 16.33 24.95
C ILE A 162 -12.38 17.47 24.94
N ALA A 163 -13.67 17.16 24.98
CA ALA A 163 -14.73 18.16 25.01
C ALA A 163 -14.64 19.03 26.27
N ASP A 164 -14.53 18.42 27.46
CA ASP A 164 -14.40 19.14 28.74
C ASP A 164 -13.16 20.04 28.76
N TRP A 165 -11.99 19.54 28.34
CA TRP A 165 -10.77 20.37 28.27
C TRP A 165 -10.95 21.58 27.34
N VAL A 166 -11.63 21.44 26.19
CA VAL A 166 -11.88 22.55 25.25
C VAL A 166 -12.80 23.61 25.88
N PHE A 167 -13.90 23.20 26.53
CA PHE A 167 -14.81 24.15 27.19
C PHE A 167 -14.17 24.83 28.40
N ARG A 168 -13.43 24.07 29.18
CA ARG A 168 -12.68 24.57 30.33
C ARG A 168 -11.60 25.56 29.89
N SER A 169 -10.89 25.28 28.80
CA SER A 169 -9.90 26.20 28.24
C SER A 169 -10.50 27.50 27.70
N LEU A 170 -11.67 27.46 27.04
CA LEU A 170 -12.42 28.67 26.68
C LEU A 170 -12.78 29.54 27.89
N GLN A 171 -13.03 28.93 29.06
CA GLN A 171 -13.41 29.62 30.30
C GLN A 171 -12.22 30.07 31.18
N GLU A 172 -11.12 29.32 31.18
CA GLU A 172 -10.01 29.50 32.13
C GLU A 172 -8.74 30.10 31.51
N MET A 173 -8.50 29.99 30.19
CA MET A 173 -7.33 30.62 29.55
C MET A 173 -7.49 32.16 29.51
N PRO A 174 -6.61 32.95 30.18
CA PRO A 174 -6.80 34.39 30.31
C PRO A 174 -6.10 35.20 29.21
N HIS A 175 -5.18 34.60 28.46
CA HIS A 175 -4.39 35.29 27.44
C HIS A 175 -5.01 35.14 26.05
N ALA A 176 -5.98 35.98 25.73
CA ALA A 176 -6.58 36.07 24.40
C ALA A 176 -5.73 36.91 23.43
N ILE A 177 -5.67 36.46 22.18
CA ILE A 177 -4.97 37.05 21.03
C ILE A 177 -5.93 37.04 19.84
N VAL A 178 -5.88 38.10 19.02
CA VAL A 178 -6.53 38.15 17.70
C VAL A 178 -5.46 38.13 16.62
N THR A 179 -5.74 37.40 15.54
CA THR A 179 -4.93 37.42 14.31
C THR A 179 -5.75 38.04 13.17
N VAL A 180 -5.17 39.05 12.51
CA VAL A 180 -5.79 39.78 11.39
C VAL A 180 -4.84 39.75 10.18
N GLY A 181 -5.40 39.81 8.98
CA GLY A 181 -4.63 39.85 7.74
C GLY A 181 -4.73 38.57 6.92
N HIS A 182 -4.27 38.67 5.68
CA HIS A 182 -4.40 37.64 4.67
C HIS A 182 -3.22 36.66 4.78
N PRO A 183 -3.47 35.35 4.97
CA PRO A 183 -2.42 34.34 4.91
C PRO A 183 -1.92 34.15 3.48
N ASP A 184 -0.63 33.84 3.38
CA ASP A 184 0.08 33.41 2.16
C ASP A 184 -0.08 31.88 2.00
N PRO A 185 -0.85 31.36 1.03
CA PRO A 185 -1.14 29.92 0.92
C PRO A 185 0.00 29.15 0.24
N ARG A 186 0.82 28.45 1.04
CA ARG A 186 2.07 27.83 0.59
C ARG A 186 1.89 26.38 0.13
N GLU A 187 1.64 26.19 -1.16
CA GLU A 187 1.61 24.87 -1.78
C GLU A 187 3.01 24.40 -2.22
N ASN A 188 3.49 23.31 -1.62
CA ASN A 188 4.82 22.77 -1.87
C ASN A 188 4.79 21.22 -1.94
N ALA A 189 5.41 20.66 -2.98
CA ALA A 189 5.61 19.22 -3.11
C ALA A 189 6.79 18.75 -2.25
N ARG A 190 6.53 17.98 -1.19
CA ARG A 190 7.60 17.32 -0.42
C ARG A 190 8.24 16.18 -1.24
N GLY A 191 9.30 16.51 -1.97
CA GLY A 191 10.11 15.54 -2.72
C GLY A 191 9.81 15.43 -4.21
N GLY A 192 9.29 16.48 -4.85
CA GLY A 192 9.26 16.57 -6.31
C GLY A 192 10.66 16.85 -6.88
N ASP A 193 11.10 16.08 -7.87
CA ASP A 193 12.33 16.36 -8.62
C ASP A 193 12.18 17.67 -9.43
N GLN A 194 13.19 18.52 -9.41
CA GLN A 194 13.21 19.80 -10.13
C GLN A 194 13.37 19.61 -11.66
N SER A 195 13.80 18.42 -12.12
CA SER A 195 14.00 18.13 -13.55
C SER A 195 12.76 18.19 -14.44
N LEU A 196 11.55 18.17 -13.85
CA LEU A 196 10.27 17.98 -14.56
C LEU A 196 9.40 19.25 -14.67
N ARG A 197 9.95 20.46 -14.49
CA ARG A 197 9.24 21.73 -14.77
C ARG A 197 9.82 22.45 -16.00
N ASP A 198 8.96 22.71 -16.97
CA ASP A 198 9.25 23.57 -18.13
C ASP A 198 9.43 25.03 -17.69
N PRO A 199 10.62 25.66 -17.89
CA PRO A 199 10.87 27.05 -17.53
C PRO A 199 10.11 28.08 -18.39
N LEU A 200 9.60 27.69 -19.57
CA LEU A 200 8.94 28.60 -20.52
C LEU A 200 7.43 28.78 -20.24
N ALA A 201 6.86 27.98 -19.33
CA ALA A 201 5.52 28.18 -18.78
C ALA A 201 5.48 29.34 -17.75
N GLY A 202 5.84 30.54 -18.22
CA GLY A 202 6.19 31.68 -17.37
C GLY A 202 5.04 32.25 -16.53
N SER A 203 5.22 32.22 -15.20
CA SER A 203 4.64 33.18 -14.27
C SER A 203 5.73 33.61 -13.29
N ALA A 204 5.78 34.90 -12.92
CA ALA A 204 6.91 35.50 -12.19
C ALA A 204 6.93 35.20 -10.67
N ASN A 205 6.07 34.28 -10.22
CA ASN A 205 5.83 33.93 -8.82
C ASN A 205 6.16 32.45 -8.63
N ALA A 206 7.44 32.14 -8.41
CA ALA A 206 7.90 30.81 -8.06
C ALA A 206 8.15 30.76 -6.54
N PRO A 207 7.19 30.25 -5.73
CA PRO A 207 7.30 30.32 -4.28
C PRO A 207 8.51 29.53 -3.77
N GLN A 208 9.13 30.03 -2.71
CA GLN A 208 10.26 29.37 -2.06
C GLN A 208 9.84 27.97 -1.55
N GLN A 209 10.78 27.01 -1.63
CA GLN A 209 10.56 25.64 -1.18
C GLN A 209 10.50 25.54 0.35
N TYR A 210 9.34 25.82 0.93
CA TYR A 210 9.08 25.63 2.36
C TYR A 210 8.88 24.14 2.67
N ALA A 211 9.82 23.55 3.41
CA ALA A 211 9.86 22.11 3.69
C ALA A 211 8.85 21.62 4.75
N LEU A 212 8.01 22.51 5.30
CA LEU A 212 7.05 22.27 6.38
C LEU A 212 5.68 22.87 6.01
N GLN A 213 4.60 22.16 6.36
CA GLN A 213 3.24 22.69 6.18
C GLN A 213 2.95 23.80 7.22
N GLN A 214 2.09 24.76 6.89
CA GLN A 214 1.88 25.97 7.71
C GLN A 214 1.37 25.63 9.12
N ASN A 215 0.34 24.77 9.23
CA ASN A 215 -0.12 24.24 10.52
C ASN A 215 0.91 23.34 11.22
N GLU A 216 1.84 22.69 10.50
CA GLU A 216 2.91 21.87 11.08
C GLU A 216 3.97 22.74 11.80
N LEU A 217 4.24 23.96 11.31
CA LEU A 217 5.06 24.97 12.01
C LEU A 217 4.39 25.41 13.31
N LEU A 218 3.14 25.85 13.20
CA LEU A 218 2.14 26.04 14.27
C LEU A 218 2.33 25.07 15.44
N PHE A 219 2.00 23.82 15.16
CA PHE A 219 1.91 22.77 16.16
C PHE A 219 3.27 22.41 16.75
N ARG A 220 4.31 22.36 15.91
CA ARG A 220 5.66 22.02 16.36
C ARG A 220 6.24 23.05 17.34
N GLY A 221 6.05 24.35 17.09
CA GLY A 221 6.50 25.39 17.99
C GLY A 221 5.86 25.27 19.39
N MET A 222 4.54 25.23 19.44
CA MET A 222 3.80 25.13 20.72
C MET A 222 4.07 23.82 21.46
N SER A 223 4.11 22.68 20.75
CA SER A 223 4.45 21.39 21.36
C SER A 223 5.90 21.27 21.86
N THR A 224 6.86 22.00 21.27
CA THR A 224 8.24 22.05 21.78
C THR A 224 8.31 22.75 23.14
N LEU A 225 7.48 23.77 23.35
CA LEU A 225 7.36 24.48 24.63
C LEU A 225 6.42 23.78 25.63
N ARG A 226 5.56 22.87 25.14
CA ARG A 226 4.44 22.25 25.88
C ARG A 226 3.43 23.27 26.42
N GLU A 227 3.31 24.41 25.75
CA GLU A 227 2.40 25.48 26.13
C GLU A 227 0.98 25.17 25.67
N GLU A 228 0.05 25.05 26.62
CA GLU A 228 -1.36 24.76 26.33
C GLU A 228 -2.05 25.95 25.67
N PHE A 229 -2.67 25.70 24.51
CA PHE A 229 -3.32 26.71 23.69
C PHE A 229 -4.59 26.18 23.02
N LEU A 230 -5.46 27.11 22.63
CA LEU A 230 -6.61 26.87 21.76
C LEU A 230 -6.66 27.95 20.68
N MET A 231 -6.29 27.57 19.45
CA MET A 231 -6.52 28.38 18.26
C MET A 231 -7.91 28.05 17.70
N MET A 232 -8.71 29.08 17.40
CA MET A 232 -10.04 28.95 16.82
C MET A 232 -10.17 29.86 15.60
N VAL A 233 -10.66 29.28 14.52
CA VAL A 233 -10.97 29.95 13.25
C VAL A 233 -12.49 29.88 13.05
N LEU A 234 -13.16 31.04 13.14
CA LEU A 234 -14.59 31.19 12.87
C LEU A 234 -14.78 31.81 11.49
N ALA A 235 -15.24 31.03 10.52
CA ALA A 235 -15.43 31.48 9.15
C ALA A 235 -16.92 31.56 8.80
N ASN A 236 -17.45 32.78 8.74
CA ASN A 236 -18.85 33.09 8.43
C ASN A 236 -19.00 33.42 6.94
N HIS A 237 -19.92 32.75 6.25
CA HIS A 237 -20.04 32.86 4.79
C HIS A 237 -20.59 34.23 4.36
N VAL A 238 -19.95 34.89 3.39
CA VAL A 238 -20.37 36.22 2.92
C VAL A 238 -21.27 36.08 1.71
N SER A 239 -22.44 36.73 1.72
CA SER A 239 -23.38 36.63 0.59
C SER A 239 -22.74 37.17 -0.70
N LEU A 240 -22.93 36.48 -1.83
CA LEU A 240 -22.40 36.91 -3.13
C LEU A 240 -22.86 38.33 -3.49
N LYS A 241 -24.09 38.71 -3.13
CA LYS A 241 -24.62 40.07 -3.27
C LYS A 241 -23.75 41.10 -2.54
N SER A 242 -23.36 40.81 -1.30
CA SER A 242 -22.47 41.66 -0.51
C SER A 242 -21.11 41.81 -1.20
N ILE A 243 -20.51 40.69 -1.62
CA ILE A 243 -19.21 40.68 -2.33
C ILE A 243 -19.27 41.51 -3.62
N THR A 244 -20.30 41.34 -4.45
CA THR A 244 -20.46 42.14 -5.68
C THR A 244 -20.71 43.63 -5.41
N THR A 245 -21.36 43.97 -4.29
CA THR A 245 -21.58 45.37 -3.89
C THR A 245 -20.28 46.01 -3.42
N MET A 246 -19.49 45.29 -2.62
CA MET A 246 -18.14 45.69 -2.20
C MET A 246 -17.21 45.85 -3.41
N LEU A 247 -17.21 44.91 -4.35
CA LEU A 247 -16.40 44.98 -5.58
C LEU A 247 -16.76 46.20 -6.43
N ALA A 248 -18.05 46.52 -6.59
CA ALA A 248 -18.50 47.69 -7.34
C ALA A 248 -18.07 49.01 -6.67
N ALA A 249 -18.30 49.16 -5.37
CA ALA A 249 -17.91 50.35 -4.61
C ALA A 249 -16.37 50.53 -4.57
N GLN A 250 -15.63 49.43 -4.42
CA GLN A 250 -14.16 49.45 -4.48
C GLN A 250 -13.66 49.89 -5.87
N ALA A 251 -14.27 49.38 -6.95
CA ALA A 251 -13.89 49.76 -8.33
C ALA A 251 -14.19 51.25 -8.61
N GLU A 252 -15.33 51.76 -8.14
CA GLU A 252 -15.71 53.17 -8.26
C GLU A 252 -14.70 54.06 -7.51
N ASN A 253 -14.41 53.77 -6.24
CA ASN A 253 -13.40 54.48 -5.45
C ASN A 253 -12.01 54.42 -6.14
N THR A 254 -11.57 53.23 -6.55
CA THR A 254 -10.27 53.03 -7.24
C THR A 254 -10.14 53.91 -8.49
N SER A 255 -11.24 54.14 -9.22
CA SER A 255 -11.23 54.99 -10.41
C SER A 255 -10.90 56.46 -10.11
N VAL A 256 -11.30 56.97 -8.94
CA VAL A 256 -11.03 58.35 -8.51
C VAL A 256 -9.52 58.56 -8.32
N TYR A 257 -8.84 57.65 -7.61
CA TYR A 257 -7.40 57.74 -7.37
C TYR A 257 -6.60 57.41 -8.64
N ALA A 258 -7.05 56.45 -9.44
CA ALA A 258 -6.46 56.16 -10.76
C ALA A 258 -6.46 57.40 -11.68
N SER A 259 -7.55 58.18 -11.68
CA SER A 259 -7.64 59.42 -12.47
C SER A 259 -6.68 60.54 -12.03
N ARG A 260 -6.06 60.40 -10.86
CA ARG A 260 -5.08 61.36 -10.29
C ARG A 260 -3.63 60.86 -10.33
N GLN A 261 -3.36 59.66 -10.85
CA GLN A 261 -1.98 59.12 -10.92
C GLN A 261 -1.07 59.97 -11.82
N MET A 262 -1.61 60.46 -12.95
CA MET A 262 -0.90 61.23 -13.95
C MET A 262 -1.84 62.25 -14.59
N GLY A 263 -1.33 63.44 -14.91
CA GLY A 263 -2.08 64.44 -15.66
C GLY A 263 -1.20 65.33 -16.53
N VAL A 264 -1.83 65.94 -17.54
CA VAL A 264 -1.19 66.92 -18.44
C VAL A 264 -1.87 68.27 -18.24
N ARG A 265 -1.17 69.23 -17.66
CA ARG A 265 -1.59 70.64 -17.71
C ARG A 265 -1.01 71.27 -18.97
N LEU A 266 -1.89 71.61 -19.91
CA LEU A 266 -1.54 72.14 -21.23
C LEU A 266 -2.16 73.53 -21.39
N ALA A 267 -1.38 74.56 -21.10
CA ALA A 267 -1.76 75.94 -21.39
C ALA A 267 -1.37 76.28 -22.82
N SER A 268 -2.32 76.71 -23.65
CA SER A 268 -2.07 77.19 -25.01
C SER A 268 -2.74 78.55 -25.20
N PHE A 269 -2.01 79.47 -25.86
CA PHE A 269 -2.50 80.79 -26.23
C PHE A 269 -2.49 80.89 -27.75
N GLY A 270 -3.64 81.21 -28.36
CA GLY A 270 -3.77 81.27 -29.81
C GLY A 270 -4.88 82.22 -30.22
N VAL A 271 -4.56 83.17 -31.10
CA VAL A 271 -5.53 84.06 -31.75
C VAL A 271 -5.89 83.45 -33.10
N SER A 272 -7.17 83.20 -33.35
CA SER A 272 -7.68 82.76 -34.64
C SER A 272 -8.81 83.68 -35.12
N LEU A 273 -8.79 84.00 -36.41
CA LEU A 273 -9.84 84.74 -37.10
C LEU A 273 -10.46 83.78 -38.14
N PRO A 274 -11.76 83.48 -38.07
CA PRO A 274 -12.37 82.39 -38.85
C PRO A 274 -12.90 82.86 -40.21
N ALA A 275 -12.81 82.00 -41.23
CA ALA A 275 -13.90 81.74 -42.20
C ALA A 275 -13.56 80.59 -43.19
N ILE A 276 -14.60 79.87 -43.64
CA ILE A 276 -14.68 78.96 -44.83
C ILE A 276 -13.81 77.67 -44.80
N LEU A 277 -14.20 76.50 -45.35
CA LEU A 277 -15.39 75.64 -45.21
C LEU A 277 -15.37 74.55 -46.34
N THR A 278 -15.16 73.28 -45.95
CA THR A 278 -15.54 72.02 -46.65
C THR A 278 -14.79 71.50 -47.90
N GLY A 279 -14.26 70.26 -47.80
CA GLY A 279 -14.43 69.19 -48.81
C GLY A 279 -13.22 68.79 -49.69
N GLY A 280 -12.63 67.61 -49.46
CA GLY A 280 -11.54 67.01 -50.27
C GLY A 280 -10.65 66.04 -49.45
N LEU A 281 -10.05 65.01 -50.06
CA LEU A 281 -9.13 64.09 -49.34
C LEU A 281 -7.68 64.63 -49.39
N SER A 282 -6.93 64.46 -48.30
CA SER A 282 -5.47 64.74 -48.23
C SER A 282 -4.79 63.68 -47.37
N GLU A 283 -3.76 63.03 -47.91
CA GLU A 283 -3.01 61.96 -47.22
C GLU A 283 -1.78 62.58 -46.52
N ASN A 284 -1.99 63.12 -45.32
CA ASN A 284 -0.98 63.90 -44.59
C ASN A 284 0.09 63.00 -43.94
N ALA A 285 1.20 62.77 -44.64
CA ALA A 285 2.42 62.21 -44.05
C ALA A 285 3.28 63.32 -43.42
N SER A 286 3.17 63.51 -42.10
CA SER A 286 3.96 64.51 -41.37
C SER A 286 5.26 63.91 -40.80
N ASN A 287 6.39 64.14 -41.47
CA ASN A 287 7.71 63.87 -40.90
C ASN A 287 8.05 64.94 -39.85
N SER A 288 8.04 64.58 -38.56
CA SER A 288 8.50 65.47 -37.49
C SER A 288 9.98 65.21 -37.18
N TYR A 289 10.76 66.28 -37.03
CA TYR A 289 12.14 66.24 -36.55
C TYR A 289 12.23 66.98 -35.22
N GLY A 290 12.71 66.29 -34.19
CA GLY A 290 13.02 66.87 -32.89
C GLY A 290 14.48 66.58 -32.53
N VAL A 291 15.12 67.56 -31.87
CA VAL A 291 16.45 67.41 -31.26
C VAL A 291 16.34 67.89 -29.83
N ASN A 292 16.69 67.03 -28.87
CA ASN A 292 16.69 67.36 -27.44
C ASN A 292 18.12 67.34 -26.90
N HIS A 293 18.39 68.24 -25.94
CA HIS A 293 19.69 68.38 -25.29
C HIS A 293 19.48 68.69 -23.80
N ALA A 294 20.13 67.94 -22.90
CA ALA A 294 19.93 68.07 -21.45
C ALA A 294 21.24 67.83 -20.67
N THR A 295 21.41 68.51 -19.53
CA THR A 295 22.62 68.39 -18.68
C THR A 295 22.28 68.52 -17.18
N GLY A 296 23.04 67.84 -16.30
CA GLY A 296 22.85 67.89 -14.84
C GLY A 296 24.10 67.46 -14.06
N VAL A 297 24.17 67.81 -12.76
CA VAL A 297 25.31 67.54 -11.85
C VAL A 297 24.83 67.26 -10.41
N SER A 298 25.49 66.38 -9.66
CA SER A 298 25.27 66.12 -8.22
C SER A 298 26.56 65.62 -7.52
N GLU A 299 26.66 65.76 -6.18
CA GLU A 299 27.88 65.51 -5.38
C GLU A 299 27.58 65.16 -3.89
N GLY A 300 28.41 64.34 -3.22
CA GLY A 300 28.23 63.96 -1.80
C GLY A 300 29.34 63.04 -1.20
N GLN A 301 29.42 62.93 0.14
CA GLN A 301 30.55 62.31 0.89
C GLN A 301 30.17 61.73 2.29
N GLY A 302 30.88 60.70 2.79
CA GLY A 302 30.70 60.10 4.14
C GLY A 302 31.76 59.04 4.55
N SER A 303 31.83 58.65 5.84
CA SER A 303 32.90 57.81 6.44
C SER A 303 32.50 57.01 7.72
N THR A 304 33.11 55.84 8.02
CA THR A 304 32.93 55.02 9.26
C THR A 304 34.06 53.98 9.49
N GLU A 305 34.30 53.51 10.73
CA GLU A 305 35.36 52.53 11.13
C GLU A 305 34.89 51.49 12.19
N GLY A 306 35.48 50.27 12.28
CA GLY A 306 35.14 49.24 13.30
C GLY A 306 36.07 48.01 13.40
N VAL A 307 36.00 47.23 14.51
CA VAL A 307 36.91 46.09 14.86
C VAL A 307 36.24 44.97 15.68
N THR A 308 36.54 43.68 15.40
CA THR A 308 36.13 42.50 16.22
C THR A 308 37.09 41.29 16.11
N ASN A 309 37.08 40.41 17.14
CA ASN A 309 37.89 39.17 17.23
C ASN A 309 37.04 37.96 17.69
N SER A 310 37.44 36.71 17.36
CA SER A 310 36.93 35.44 17.94
C SER A 310 37.86 34.25 17.68
N GLU A 311 37.77 33.19 18.50
CA GLU A 311 38.54 31.93 18.38
C GLU A 311 37.68 30.70 18.74
N GLY A 312 38.02 29.51 18.21
CA GLY A 312 37.36 28.24 18.57
C GLY A 312 38.06 26.99 18.01
N GLN A 313 37.80 25.82 18.61
CA GLN A 313 38.37 24.52 18.17
C GLN A 313 37.36 23.36 18.28
N ALA A 314 37.49 22.33 17.43
CA ALA A 314 36.70 21.10 17.48
C ALA A 314 37.44 19.90 16.85
N HIS A 315 37.23 18.70 17.40
CA HIS A 315 37.81 17.41 16.98
C HIS A 315 36.68 16.37 16.77
N THR A 316 36.70 15.57 15.71
CA THR A 316 35.69 14.51 15.44
C THR A 316 36.30 13.31 14.71
N ILE A 317 35.79 12.10 14.99
CA ILE A 317 36.18 10.84 14.33
C ILE A 317 34.91 10.08 13.91
N GLY A 318 34.92 9.43 12.74
CA GLY A 318 33.82 8.59 12.26
C GLY A 318 34.26 7.50 11.28
N HIS A 319 33.61 6.33 11.37
CA HIS A 319 33.85 5.14 10.54
C HIS A 319 32.54 4.68 9.87
N ALA A 320 32.59 4.19 8.63
CA ALA A 320 31.45 3.63 7.91
C ALA A 320 31.85 2.45 7.00
N SER A 321 30.93 1.51 6.73
CA SER A 321 31.11 0.35 5.84
C SER A 321 29.83 0.02 5.07
N THR A 322 29.93 -0.45 3.82
CA THR A 322 28.79 -0.82 2.96
C THR A 322 29.22 -1.86 1.90
N ARG A 323 28.33 -2.81 1.54
CA ARG A 323 28.55 -3.83 0.48
C ARG A 323 27.24 -4.15 -0.28
N GLY A 324 27.32 -4.51 -1.56
CA GLY A 324 26.17 -4.86 -2.42
C GLY A 324 26.55 -5.68 -3.66
N TRP A 325 25.55 -6.24 -4.36
CA TRP A 325 25.72 -7.19 -5.48
C TRP A 325 24.60 -7.07 -6.52
N SER A 326 24.89 -7.35 -7.80
CA SER A 326 23.96 -7.27 -8.95
C SER A 326 24.21 -8.35 -10.01
N HIS A 327 23.18 -8.63 -10.83
CA HIS A 327 23.21 -9.57 -11.95
C HIS A 327 22.24 -9.16 -13.08
N SER A 328 22.62 -9.37 -14.36
CA SER A 328 21.81 -9.10 -15.57
C SER A 328 22.15 -10.04 -16.74
N VAL A 329 21.17 -10.38 -17.59
CA VAL A 329 21.29 -11.21 -18.81
C VAL A 329 20.44 -10.61 -19.96
N GLY A 330 20.79 -10.80 -21.24
CA GLY A 330 19.91 -10.49 -22.37
C GLY A 330 20.35 -11.03 -23.75
N GLU A 331 19.37 -11.22 -24.65
CA GLU A 331 19.52 -11.63 -26.06
C GLU A 331 18.77 -10.69 -27.01
N THR A 332 19.30 -10.47 -28.24
CA THR A 332 18.58 -9.81 -29.35
C THR A 332 19.05 -10.28 -30.73
N GLU A 333 18.14 -10.25 -31.71
CA GLU A 333 18.38 -10.52 -33.15
C GLU A 333 17.60 -9.49 -34.00
N THR A 334 18.23 -8.90 -35.03
CA THR A 334 17.60 -7.89 -35.93
C THR A 334 18.21 -7.87 -37.33
N ASP A 335 17.39 -7.48 -38.32
CA ASP A 335 17.70 -7.43 -39.76
C ASP A 335 16.93 -6.27 -40.43
N THR A 336 17.57 -5.36 -41.17
CA THR A 336 16.92 -4.14 -41.73
C THR A 336 17.69 -3.51 -42.92
N ILE A 337 16.92 -2.90 -43.86
CA ILE A 337 17.40 -2.19 -45.05
C ILE A 337 16.66 -0.85 -45.19
N GLY A 338 17.36 0.27 -45.41
CA GLY A 338 16.72 1.58 -45.61
C GLY A 338 17.67 2.70 -46.06
N GLN A 339 17.10 3.74 -46.69
CA GLN A 339 17.81 4.91 -47.19
C GLN A 339 17.20 6.20 -46.60
N ALA A 340 18.03 7.11 -46.12
CA ALA A 340 17.59 8.35 -45.46
C ALA A 340 18.41 9.58 -45.86
N THR A 341 17.77 10.75 -45.80
CA THR A 341 18.35 12.07 -46.09
C THR A 341 17.87 13.09 -45.06
N THR A 342 18.81 13.80 -44.42
CA THR A 342 18.49 14.79 -43.38
C THR A 342 19.23 16.10 -43.64
N THR A 343 18.54 17.22 -43.41
CA THR A 343 19.07 18.59 -43.52
C THR A 343 18.80 19.31 -42.20
N GLY A 344 19.82 19.88 -41.57
CA GLY A 344 19.71 20.53 -40.26
C GLY A 344 20.42 21.88 -40.20
N ILE A 345 19.85 22.81 -39.44
CA ILE A 345 20.44 24.11 -39.07
C ILE A 345 20.34 24.21 -37.55
N SER A 346 21.42 24.63 -36.90
CA SER A 346 21.51 24.77 -35.44
C SER A 346 22.18 26.10 -35.09
N GLU A 347 21.63 26.81 -34.12
CA GLU A 347 22.10 28.11 -33.64
C GLU A 347 22.03 28.14 -32.11
N THR A 348 23.09 28.62 -31.44
CA THR A 348 23.25 28.51 -29.98
C THR A 348 23.87 29.78 -29.38
N ASN A 349 23.33 30.24 -28.25
CA ASN A 349 23.83 31.36 -27.44
C ASN A 349 23.79 31.03 -25.93
N GLY A 350 24.76 31.52 -25.13
CA GLY A 350 24.78 31.30 -23.67
C GLY A 350 25.86 32.09 -22.91
N THR A 351 25.65 32.31 -21.59
CA THR A 351 26.42 33.23 -20.71
C THR A 351 26.50 32.73 -19.24
N ALA A 352 27.57 33.04 -18.47
CA ALA A 352 27.73 32.63 -17.04
C ALA A 352 28.80 33.42 -16.24
N GLN A 353 28.76 33.40 -14.87
CA GLN A 353 29.74 34.02 -13.92
C GLN A 353 29.78 33.35 -12.51
N THR A 354 30.92 33.36 -11.77
CA THR A 354 31.16 33.33 -10.27
C THR A 354 32.64 32.92 -9.92
N HIS A 355 33.10 33.03 -8.64
CA HIS A 355 34.47 32.76 -8.13
C HIS A 355 34.50 31.81 -6.88
N GLY A 356 35.67 31.27 -6.54
CA GLY A 356 36.03 30.57 -5.27
C GLY A 356 37.49 30.03 -5.28
N VAL A 357 38.30 30.29 -4.24
CA VAL A 357 39.77 30.05 -4.18
C VAL A 357 40.11 28.76 -3.39
N THR A 358 40.96 27.86 -3.91
CA THR A 358 41.51 26.68 -3.20
C THR A 358 42.83 26.18 -3.82
N ALA A 359 43.71 25.57 -3.02
CA ALA A 359 44.96 24.93 -3.46
C ALA A 359 45.15 23.54 -2.82
N THR A 360 45.82 22.61 -3.53
CA THR A 360 46.06 21.22 -3.08
C THR A 360 47.25 20.61 -3.81
N GLU A 361 48.18 19.99 -3.08
CA GLU A 361 49.24 19.12 -3.63
C GLU A 361 49.08 17.70 -3.10
N GLY A 362 49.40 16.69 -3.92
CA GLY A 362 49.33 15.28 -3.53
C GLY A 362 50.05 14.35 -4.51
N SER A 363 50.54 13.22 -4.00
CA SER A 363 51.21 12.21 -4.82
C SER A 363 50.81 10.79 -4.43
N SER A 364 50.70 9.93 -5.43
CA SER A 364 50.24 8.54 -5.28
C SER A 364 51.05 7.59 -6.15
N HIS A 365 51.64 6.57 -5.53
CA HIS A 365 52.24 5.41 -6.19
C HIS A 365 51.29 4.22 -6.03
N THR A 366 50.85 3.63 -7.14
CA THR A 366 50.02 2.40 -7.14
C THR A 366 50.78 1.30 -7.86
N GLU A 367 50.85 0.10 -7.30
CA GLU A 367 51.40 -1.09 -7.96
C GLU A 367 50.42 -2.24 -7.90
N SER A 368 50.31 -2.97 -9.02
CA SER A 368 49.35 -4.06 -9.21
C SER A 368 50.03 -5.25 -9.88
N SER A 369 49.59 -6.46 -9.52
CA SER A 369 50.00 -7.70 -10.17
C SER A 369 48.87 -8.72 -10.15
N GLY A 370 48.76 -9.52 -11.20
CA GLY A 370 47.75 -10.56 -11.36
C GLY A 370 48.25 -11.71 -12.22
N MET A 371 47.81 -12.92 -11.89
CA MET A 371 48.21 -14.18 -12.52
C MET A 371 46.97 -15.07 -12.68
N ALA A 372 46.65 -15.47 -13.91
CA ALA A 372 45.50 -16.32 -14.22
C ALA A 372 45.93 -17.59 -14.96
N THR A 373 45.35 -18.72 -14.60
CA THR A 373 45.63 -20.05 -15.16
C THR A 373 44.33 -20.71 -15.62
N THR A 374 44.24 -21.20 -16.85
CA THR A 374 43.06 -21.85 -17.41
C THR A 374 43.41 -23.19 -18.06
N HIS A 375 42.64 -24.23 -17.76
CA HIS A 375 42.74 -25.59 -18.34
C HIS A 375 41.36 -25.99 -18.89
N THR A 376 41.31 -26.57 -20.09
CA THR A 376 40.03 -26.94 -20.75
C THR A 376 40.13 -28.28 -21.50
N ASP A 377 39.58 -29.34 -20.92
CA ASP A 377 39.30 -30.60 -21.62
C ASP A 377 37.92 -30.54 -22.31
N SER A 378 37.80 -31.09 -23.52
CA SER A 378 36.51 -31.19 -24.22
C SER A 378 36.32 -32.51 -24.97
N SER A 379 35.08 -33.02 -24.99
CA SER A 379 34.72 -34.26 -25.68
C SER A 379 33.30 -34.22 -26.22
N GLY A 380 33.09 -34.69 -27.45
CA GLY A 380 31.77 -34.73 -28.09
C GLY A 380 31.61 -35.96 -28.98
N TYR A 381 30.38 -36.48 -29.04
CA TYR A 381 30.00 -37.63 -29.87
C TYR A 381 28.64 -37.34 -30.51
N GLY A 382 28.51 -37.53 -31.81
CA GLY A 382 27.30 -37.20 -32.57
C GLY A 382 27.02 -38.19 -33.69
N VAL A 383 25.73 -38.48 -33.90
CA VAL A 383 25.24 -39.34 -34.98
C VAL A 383 24.13 -38.58 -35.70
N ASN A 384 24.29 -38.36 -37.00
CA ASN A 384 23.40 -37.53 -37.79
C ASN A 384 22.50 -38.40 -38.68
N GLY A 385 21.20 -38.12 -38.72
CA GLY A 385 20.23 -38.90 -39.50
C GLY A 385 19.05 -38.04 -39.95
N GLY A 386 18.89 -37.90 -41.27
CA GLY A 386 17.81 -37.13 -41.88
C GLY A 386 17.20 -37.85 -43.08
N VAL A 387 15.87 -37.81 -43.18
CA VAL A 387 15.10 -38.39 -44.29
C VAL A 387 14.04 -37.39 -44.74
N GLY A 388 14.11 -36.98 -45.99
CA GLY A 388 13.14 -36.10 -46.66
C GLY A 388 13.61 -35.78 -48.08
N GLY A 389 12.70 -35.71 -49.06
CA GLY A 389 13.10 -35.47 -50.46
C GLY A 389 11.93 -35.28 -51.43
N SER A 390 12.16 -34.54 -52.52
CA SER A 390 11.22 -34.26 -53.62
C SER A 390 11.94 -33.55 -54.79
N ILE A 391 11.65 -33.74 -56.10
CA ILE A 391 10.97 -34.81 -56.86
C ILE A 391 11.60 -34.81 -58.28
N ALA A 392 12.01 -35.99 -58.78
CA ALA A 392 12.29 -36.30 -60.21
C ALA A 392 13.38 -35.48 -60.98
N PRO A 393 13.87 -35.95 -62.17
CA PRO A 393 13.54 -37.19 -62.88
C PRO A 393 14.75 -38.15 -63.12
N ALA A 394 14.42 -39.43 -63.35
CA ALA A 394 15.22 -40.48 -64.01
C ALA A 394 16.64 -40.82 -63.47
N GLY A 395 16.82 -42.06 -62.98
CA GLY A 395 18.15 -42.66 -62.78
C GLY A 395 18.33 -43.32 -61.41
N VAL A 396 18.23 -44.64 -61.37
CA VAL A 396 18.31 -45.51 -60.17
C VAL A 396 19.56 -45.26 -59.30
N GLY A 397 19.36 -45.07 -57.99
CA GLY A 397 20.30 -45.51 -56.95
C GLY A 397 21.06 -44.43 -56.18
N LEU A 398 20.67 -44.19 -54.93
CA LEU A 398 21.49 -43.50 -53.93
C LEU A 398 21.46 -44.24 -52.59
N SER A 399 22.64 -44.40 -51.99
CA SER A 399 22.88 -45.07 -50.71
C SER A 399 22.82 -44.11 -49.54
N ALA A 400 22.13 -44.47 -48.45
CA ALA A 400 22.33 -43.83 -47.16
C ALA A 400 23.72 -44.22 -46.63
N ASN A 401 24.55 -43.24 -46.29
CA ASN A 401 25.91 -43.45 -45.77
C ASN A 401 25.99 -42.81 -44.38
N LEU A 402 26.32 -43.60 -43.36
CA LEU A 402 26.32 -43.18 -41.96
C LEU A 402 27.75 -43.22 -41.41
N GLY A 403 28.32 -42.05 -41.14
CA GLY A 403 29.65 -41.90 -40.56
C GLY A 403 29.62 -40.92 -39.40
N GLY A 404 30.22 -41.31 -38.26
CA GLY A 404 30.41 -40.44 -37.10
C GLY A 404 31.90 -40.14 -36.88
N SER A 405 32.18 -38.96 -36.33
CA SER A 405 33.53 -38.50 -35.99
C SER A 405 33.57 -38.03 -34.54
N ALA A 406 34.63 -38.38 -33.81
CA ALA A 406 34.88 -37.91 -32.45
C ALA A 406 36.27 -37.28 -32.37
N ASN A 407 36.35 -36.11 -31.75
CA ASN A 407 37.60 -35.38 -31.50
C ASN A 407 37.78 -35.18 -29.98
N TRP A 408 39.03 -35.17 -29.54
CA TRP A 408 39.46 -34.80 -28.19
C TRP A 408 40.55 -33.73 -28.30
N GLY A 409 40.57 -32.80 -27.35
CA GLY A 409 41.60 -31.78 -27.24
C GLY A 409 41.58 -31.12 -25.86
N ASN A 410 42.78 -30.79 -25.38
CA ASN A 410 43.02 -30.05 -24.14
C ASN A 410 43.85 -28.79 -24.45
N SER A 411 43.67 -27.73 -23.67
CA SER A 411 44.50 -26.52 -23.72
C SER A 411 44.72 -25.92 -22.34
N ASP A 412 45.98 -25.71 -21.98
CA ASP A 412 46.43 -24.92 -20.83
C ASP A 412 46.90 -23.53 -21.27
N GLY A 413 46.55 -22.50 -20.49
CA GLY A 413 47.00 -21.13 -20.69
C GLY A 413 47.31 -20.43 -19.35
N VAL A 414 48.39 -19.63 -19.32
CA VAL A 414 48.79 -18.85 -18.15
C VAL A 414 49.12 -17.42 -18.58
N THR A 415 48.49 -16.43 -17.96
CA THR A 415 48.72 -15.00 -18.24
C THR A 415 49.05 -14.26 -16.96
N ALA A 416 50.17 -13.55 -16.97
CA ALA A 416 50.60 -12.65 -15.90
C ALA A 416 50.58 -11.20 -16.38
N SER A 417 50.18 -10.27 -15.52
CA SER A 417 50.27 -8.83 -15.78
C SER A 417 50.63 -8.09 -14.51
N ASN A 418 51.69 -7.27 -14.59
CA ASN A 418 52.09 -6.31 -13.54
C ASN A 418 52.05 -4.90 -14.11
N GLY A 419 51.69 -3.93 -13.30
CA GLY A 419 51.72 -2.51 -13.66
C GLY A 419 51.79 -1.62 -12.44
N SER A 420 52.77 -0.71 -12.42
CA SER A 420 52.87 0.39 -11.47
C SER A 420 52.61 1.74 -12.15
N ALA A 421 52.10 2.69 -11.39
CA ALA A 421 51.80 4.05 -11.82
C ALA A 421 52.07 5.03 -10.67
N ASP A 422 53.01 5.94 -10.90
CA ASP A 422 53.20 7.15 -10.10
C ASP A 422 52.35 8.29 -10.68
N THR A 423 51.80 9.13 -9.81
CA THR A 423 51.13 10.37 -10.20
C THR A 423 51.35 11.42 -9.12
N THR A 424 51.98 12.54 -9.48
CA THR A 424 52.11 13.75 -8.67
C THR A 424 51.14 14.81 -9.20
N SER A 425 50.49 15.57 -8.31
CA SER A 425 49.54 16.61 -8.67
C SER A 425 49.71 17.86 -7.79
N HIS A 426 49.50 19.02 -8.40
CA HIS A 426 49.60 20.34 -7.78
C HIS A 426 48.55 21.26 -8.40
N ALA A 427 47.62 21.76 -7.59
CA ALA A 427 46.52 22.62 -8.01
C ALA A 427 46.46 23.91 -7.18
N VAL A 428 46.20 25.05 -7.83
CA VAL A 428 45.99 26.37 -7.20
C VAL A 428 44.97 27.17 -8.01
N SER A 429 43.97 27.75 -7.35
CA SER A 429 43.00 28.75 -7.84
C SER A 429 42.81 29.78 -6.71
N VAL A 430 42.81 31.11 -6.87
CA VAL A 430 42.80 32.03 -8.03
C VAL A 430 41.50 31.99 -8.86
N SER A 431 40.60 32.93 -8.53
CA SER A 431 39.18 33.04 -8.99
C SER A 431 38.55 34.53 -8.72
N ASN A 432 36.61 36.01 -10.05
CA ASN A 432 35.45 35.89 -10.99
C ASN A 432 35.86 36.21 -12.43
N ALA A 433 35.17 35.59 -13.39
CA ALA A 433 35.21 35.98 -14.80
C ALA A 433 33.87 35.64 -15.47
N ALA A 434 33.63 36.26 -16.62
CA ALA A 434 32.40 36.14 -17.40
C ALA A 434 32.73 35.86 -18.87
N THR A 435 31.92 35.03 -19.54
CA THR A 435 32.06 34.77 -20.98
C THR A 435 30.68 34.56 -21.62
N GLU A 436 30.52 35.05 -22.85
CA GLU A 436 29.38 34.79 -23.74
C GLU A 436 29.88 34.08 -25.00
N SER A 437 29.03 33.28 -25.67
CA SER A 437 29.40 32.64 -26.95
C SER A 437 28.20 32.40 -27.86
N HIS A 438 28.42 32.53 -29.18
CA HIS A 438 27.46 32.32 -30.26
C HIS A 438 28.02 31.29 -31.25
N SER A 439 27.21 30.37 -31.76
CA SER A 439 27.57 29.51 -32.90
C SER A 439 26.38 29.18 -33.79
N GLU A 440 26.66 28.98 -35.08
CA GLU A 440 25.69 28.56 -36.11
C GLU A 440 26.31 27.40 -36.90
N THR A 441 25.51 26.41 -37.32
CA THR A 441 26.00 25.25 -38.09
C THR A 441 24.91 24.68 -38.99
N HIS A 442 25.21 24.56 -40.29
CA HIS A 442 24.41 23.81 -41.27
C HIS A 442 24.99 22.41 -41.50
N SER A 443 24.14 21.40 -41.68
CA SER A 443 24.57 20.06 -42.11
C SER A 443 23.59 19.39 -43.07
N GLN A 444 24.14 18.57 -43.97
CA GLN A 444 23.41 17.81 -44.98
C GLN A 444 24.04 16.41 -45.09
N ALA A 445 23.24 15.35 -44.97
CA ALA A 445 23.74 13.97 -45.03
C ALA A 445 22.78 13.03 -45.77
N GLN A 446 23.34 12.06 -46.48
CA GLN A 446 22.63 11.05 -47.27
C GLN A 446 23.40 9.72 -47.19
N THR A 447 22.77 8.69 -46.63
CA THR A 447 23.43 7.40 -46.33
C THR A 447 22.54 6.21 -46.74
N ASN A 448 23.17 5.10 -47.11
CA ASN A 448 22.52 3.87 -47.60
C ASN A 448 23.21 2.66 -46.96
N SER A 449 22.47 1.71 -46.37
CA SER A 449 23.07 0.60 -45.58
C SER A 449 22.16 -0.65 -45.48
N GLN A 450 22.76 -1.80 -45.17
CA GLN A 450 22.13 -3.10 -44.90
C GLN A 450 22.95 -3.86 -43.82
N SER A 451 22.31 -4.51 -42.84
CA SER A 451 23.01 -5.32 -41.81
C SER A 451 22.08 -6.28 -41.06
N HIS A 452 22.65 -7.37 -40.52
CA HIS A 452 22.01 -8.43 -39.73
C HIS A 452 22.91 -8.78 -38.52
N SER A 453 22.35 -9.00 -37.33
CA SER A 453 23.13 -9.24 -36.09
C SER A 453 22.39 -10.05 -35.03
N VAL A 454 23.12 -10.84 -34.23
CA VAL A 454 22.65 -11.61 -33.06
C VAL A 454 23.69 -11.53 -31.93
N ALA A 455 23.26 -11.31 -30.68
CA ALA A 455 24.16 -11.29 -29.51
C ALA A 455 23.48 -11.70 -28.19
N HIS A 456 24.27 -12.25 -27.26
CA HIS A 456 23.90 -12.65 -25.89
C HIS A 456 24.93 -12.05 -24.90
N SER A 457 24.51 -11.52 -23.76
CA SER A 457 25.41 -11.09 -22.69
C SER A 457 24.88 -11.40 -21.28
N GLU A 458 25.81 -11.62 -20.34
CA GLU A 458 25.55 -11.84 -18.91
C GLU A 458 26.61 -11.10 -18.07
N SER A 459 26.22 -10.48 -16.94
CA SER A 459 27.14 -9.70 -16.10
C SER A 459 26.77 -9.72 -14.62
N TRP A 460 27.74 -10.07 -13.76
CA TRP A 460 27.63 -10.04 -12.29
C TRP A 460 28.55 -8.96 -11.71
N THR A 461 28.18 -8.28 -10.63
CA THR A 461 29.03 -7.25 -10.00
C THR A 461 28.87 -7.23 -8.48
N THR A 462 29.97 -7.10 -7.74
CA THR A 462 29.97 -6.86 -6.27
C THR A 462 30.73 -5.58 -5.99
N SER A 463 30.20 -4.71 -5.14
CA SER A 463 30.88 -3.49 -4.68
C SER A 463 30.85 -3.39 -3.16
N GLY A 464 31.82 -2.67 -2.61
CA GLY A 464 31.85 -2.34 -1.19
C GLY A 464 32.91 -1.29 -0.89
N ALA A 465 32.68 -0.51 0.16
CA ALA A 465 33.55 0.56 0.60
C ALA A 465 33.54 0.64 2.13
N GLU A 466 34.69 0.94 2.71
CA GLU A 466 34.84 1.30 4.13
C GLU A 466 35.54 2.66 4.18
N THR A 467 35.20 3.52 5.14
CA THR A 467 35.61 4.92 5.16
C THR A 467 35.82 5.40 6.58
N ASP A 468 37.06 5.74 6.88
CA ASP A 468 37.54 6.15 8.20
C ASP A 468 37.95 7.62 8.13
N SER A 469 37.49 8.44 9.08
CA SER A 469 37.66 9.88 9.06
C SER A 469 38.04 10.44 10.43
N VAL A 470 38.97 11.39 10.43
CA VAL A 470 39.40 12.18 11.58
C VAL A 470 39.49 13.63 11.13
N ALA A 471 38.92 14.56 11.89
CA ALA A 471 38.94 15.99 11.57
C ALA A 471 39.22 16.82 12.83
N ASP A 472 40.32 17.56 12.80
CA ASP A 472 40.66 18.61 13.75
C ASP A 472 40.49 19.98 13.08
N THR A 473 39.89 20.94 13.78
CA THR A 473 39.71 22.31 13.31
C THR A 473 40.04 23.29 14.43
N ALA A 474 40.86 24.29 14.11
CA ALA A 474 41.14 25.42 14.98
C ALA A 474 41.06 26.72 14.17
N SER A 475 40.38 27.73 14.69
CA SER A 475 40.22 29.03 14.02
C SER A 475 40.46 30.19 14.98
N THR A 476 41.10 31.24 14.45
CA THR A 476 41.28 32.53 15.12
C THR A 476 41.09 33.63 14.07
N ALA A 477 40.44 34.74 14.44
CA ALA A 477 40.14 35.82 13.50
C ALA A 477 40.21 37.21 14.15
N VAL A 478 40.69 38.18 13.38
CA VAL A 478 40.77 39.61 13.70
C VAL A 478 40.38 40.38 12.44
N SER A 479 39.54 41.42 12.53
CA SER A 479 39.20 42.26 11.38
C SER A 479 39.09 43.73 11.76
N LYS A 480 39.51 44.60 10.84
CA LYS A 480 39.35 46.06 10.89
C LYS A 480 38.89 46.58 9.52
N SER A 481 38.06 47.60 9.48
CA SER A 481 37.67 48.28 8.24
C SER A 481 37.54 49.79 8.42
N HIS A 482 37.94 50.54 7.38
CA HIS A 482 37.82 51.99 7.24
C HIS A 482 37.35 52.27 5.80
N SER A 483 36.45 53.23 5.59
CA SER A 483 35.94 53.58 4.26
C SER A 483 35.56 55.06 4.18
N ASP A 484 36.04 55.73 3.12
CA ASP A 484 35.58 57.05 2.69
C ASP A 484 35.05 56.94 1.25
N SER A 485 34.03 57.73 0.90
CA SER A 485 33.60 57.86 -0.51
C SER A 485 33.27 59.31 -0.87
N VAL A 486 33.56 59.66 -2.12
CA VAL A 486 33.13 60.89 -2.79
C VAL A 486 32.61 60.49 -4.17
N SER A 487 31.49 61.08 -4.59
CA SER A 487 30.99 60.89 -5.95
C SER A 487 30.62 62.22 -6.60
N THR A 488 30.91 62.33 -7.90
CA THR A 488 30.35 63.36 -8.79
C THR A 488 29.82 62.66 -10.04
N THR A 489 28.79 63.21 -10.65
CA THR A 489 28.26 62.70 -11.93
C THR A 489 27.80 63.86 -12.78
N ARG A 490 28.09 63.79 -14.08
CA ARG A 490 27.72 64.81 -15.07
C ARG A 490 27.26 64.12 -16.34
N SER A 491 26.00 64.32 -16.72
CA SER A 491 25.43 63.76 -17.94
C SER A 491 25.26 64.84 -19.01
N GLN A 492 25.44 64.43 -20.27
CA GLN A 492 24.97 65.13 -21.47
C GLN A 492 24.41 64.08 -22.42
N SER A 493 23.32 64.41 -23.12
CA SER A 493 22.80 63.58 -24.21
C SER A 493 22.25 64.44 -25.33
N GLU A 494 22.41 63.94 -26.55
CA GLU A 494 21.88 64.52 -27.78
C GLU A 494 21.29 63.37 -28.61
N SER A 495 20.09 63.57 -29.15
CA SER A 495 19.32 62.51 -29.81
C SER A 495 18.51 63.07 -30.97
N THR A 496 18.58 62.37 -32.10
CA THR A 496 17.81 62.61 -33.32
C THR A 496 17.06 61.34 -33.71
N GLY A 497 15.74 61.44 -33.83
CA GLY A 497 14.87 60.33 -34.22
C GLY A 497 13.89 60.74 -35.31
N ILE A 498 13.58 59.80 -36.21
CA ILE A 498 12.61 59.99 -37.31
C ILE A 498 11.49 58.98 -37.10
N GLY A 499 10.27 59.46 -36.85
CA GLY A 499 9.07 58.63 -36.74
C GLY A 499 8.07 58.97 -37.84
N GLN A 500 7.66 57.98 -38.63
CA GLN A 500 6.56 58.12 -39.58
C GLN A 500 5.30 57.47 -39.02
N ALA A 501 4.22 58.24 -38.93
CA ALA A 501 2.89 57.75 -38.56
C ALA A 501 1.94 57.94 -39.76
N ILE A 502 1.32 56.85 -40.21
CA ILE A 502 0.37 56.84 -41.34
C ILE A 502 -1.01 56.50 -40.78
N GLY A 503 -1.85 57.52 -40.56
CA GLY A 503 -3.24 57.37 -40.14
C GLY A 503 -4.20 57.69 -41.28
N ARG A 504 -5.11 56.75 -41.62
CA ARG A 504 -6.16 56.97 -42.61
C ARG A 504 -7.50 57.30 -41.94
N GLY A 505 -8.07 58.44 -42.30
CA GLY A 505 -9.40 58.87 -41.85
C GLY A 505 -10.12 59.74 -42.89
N TRP A 506 -11.42 59.52 -43.06
CA TRP A 506 -12.35 60.43 -43.74
C TRP A 506 -12.65 61.64 -42.82
N THR A 507 -12.93 62.87 -43.29
CA THR A 507 -13.09 63.43 -44.65
C THR A 507 -13.02 64.97 -44.61
N GLY A 508 -12.46 65.65 -45.63
CA GLY A 508 -12.98 66.98 -46.05
C GLY A 508 -12.10 68.25 -45.92
N GLY A 509 -11.12 68.45 -46.81
CA GLY A 509 -10.19 69.61 -46.96
C GLY A 509 -10.80 70.99 -47.28
N MET A 510 -10.24 71.88 -48.13
CA MET A 510 -9.14 71.78 -49.12
C MET A 510 -7.73 72.16 -48.60
N SER A 511 -6.79 72.39 -49.51
CA SER A 511 -5.32 72.31 -49.36
C SER A 511 -4.59 73.54 -48.80
N VAL A 512 -3.54 73.23 -48.01
CA VAL A 512 -2.23 73.90 -47.94
C VAL A 512 -2.19 75.44 -47.97
N GLY A 513 -1.96 76.02 -46.78
CA GLY A 513 -1.26 77.28 -46.62
C GLY A 513 -0.34 77.20 -45.40
N VAL A 514 0.95 77.54 -45.54
CA VAL A 514 1.88 77.59 -44.39
C VAL A 514 1.67 78.92 -43.67
N ALA A 515 0.66 78.97 -42.80
CA ALA A 515 0.50 80.05 -41.84
C ALA A 515 1.36 79.76 -40.59
N PRO A 516 2.27 80.67 -40.18
CA PRO A 516 3.12 80.46 -39.01
C PRO A 516 2.32 80.65 -37.71
N SER A 517 1.68 79.57 -37.23
CA SER A 517 1.02 79.53 -35.94
C SER A 517 2.03 79.38 -34.80
N PHE A 518 2.42 80.48 -34.15
CA PHE A 518 3.21 80.46 -32.93
C PHE A 518 2.37 79.94 -31.74
N SER A 519 2.37 78.64 -31.52
CA SER A 519 1.83 78.03 -30.30
C SER A 519 2.95 77.81 -29.28
N LEU A 520 3.11 78.75 -28.33
CA LEU A 520 3.78 78.41 -27.07
C LEU A 520 2.82 77.56 -26.24
N SER A 521 3.20 76.31 -26.00
CA SER A 521 2.48 75.40 -25.10
C SER A 521 3.45 74.76 -24.11
N ASN A 522 3.42 75.21 -22.86
CA ASN A 522 4.05 74.45 -21.78
C ASN A 522 3.11 73.30 -21.40
N SER A 523 3.47 72.08 -21.79
CA SER A 523 2.83 70.85 -21.33
C SER A 523 3.55 70.33 -20.09
N TYR A 524 3.01 70.59 -18.90
CA TYR A 524 3.49 69.96 -17.67
C TYR A 524 2.80 68.62 -17.50
N GLN A 525 3.52 67.54 -17.80
CA GLN A 525 3.21 66.23 -17.26
C GLN A 525 3.61 66.20 -15.79
N TRP A 526 2.70 65.71 -14.95
CA TRP A 526 2.93 65.48 -13.53
C TRP A 526 2.49 64.05 -13.17
N GLN A 527 3.20 63.47 -12.21
CA GLN A 527 2.98 62.14 -11.67
C GLN A 527 3.00 62.27 -10.15
N GLU A 528 2.01 61.71 -9.45
CA GLU A 528 1.95 61.74 -7.99
C GLU A 528 2.04 60.31 -7.44
N ASP A 529 3.27 59.92 -7.06
CA ASP A 529 3.58 58.59 -6.54
C ASP A 529 2.70 58.12 -5.36
N PRO A 530 2.24 58.99 -4.42
CA PRO A 530 1.26 58.59 -3.40
C PRO A 530 -0.06 58.06 -3.98
N TYR A 531 -0.57 58.67 -5.05
CA TYR A 531 -1.77 58.17 -5.76
C TYR A 531 -1.47 56.90 -6.55
N ILE A 532 -0.22 56.69 -7.02
CA ILE A 532 0.19 55.43 -7.63
C ILE A 532 0.17 54.29 -6.61
N LEU A 533 0.79 54.48 -5.45
CA LEU A 533 0.82 53.50 -4.35
C LEU A 533 -0.59 53.18 -3.84
N LEU A 534 -1.42 54.20 -3.59
CA LEU A 534 -2.80 54.00 -3.13
C LEU A 534 -3.65 53.24 -4.17
N THR A 535 -3.54 53.60 -5.45
CA THR A 535 -4.25 52.89 -6.53
C THR A 535 -3.76 51.45 -6.69
N HIS A 536 -2.47 51.17 -6.45
CA HIS A 536 -1.94 49.80 -6.45
C HIS A 536 -2.57 48.97 -5.33
N ILE A 537 -2.56 49.46 -4.08
CA ILE A 537 -3.21 48.82 -2.93
C ILE A 537 -4.71 48.56 -3.20
N MET A 538 -5.42 49.56 -3.72
CA MET A 538 -6.84 49.46 -4.05
C MET A 538 -7.13 48.45 -5.17
N ARG A 539 -6.25 48.33 -6.18
CA ARG A 539 -6.34 47.29 -7.23
C ARG A 539 -6.06 45.90 -6.69
N THR A 540 -5.16 45.73 -5.71
CA THR A 540 -4.94 44.43 -5.05
C THR A 540 -6.16 44.04 -4.20
N GLN A 541 -6.79 44.99 -3.50
CA GLN A 541 -8.11 44.77 -2.87
C GLN A 541 -9.19 44.38 -3.90
N GLN A 542 -9.24 45.06 -5.05
CA GLN A 542 -10.16 44.73 -6.15
C GLN A 542 -9.91 43.32 -6.72
N LYS A 543 -8.64 42.88 -6.84
CA LYS A 543 -8.24 41.52 -7.27
C LYS A 543 -8.76 40.45 -6.30
N LEU A 544 -8.63 40.67 -4.99
CA LEU A 544 -9.18 39.77 -3.97
C LEU A 544 -10.71 39.69 -4.02
N LEU A 545 -11.39 40.82 -4.21
CA LEU A 545 -12.86 40.87 -4.35
C LEU A 545 -13.37 40.24 -5.65
N ASP A 546 -12.61 40.34 -6.75
CA ASP A 546 -12.89 39.65 -8.01
C ASP A 546 -12.80 38.13 -7.85
N ILE A 547 -11.76 37.61 -7.18
CA ILE A 547 -11.64 36.19 -6.82
C ILE A 547 -12.81 35.76 -5.90
N ALA A 548 -13.12 36.55 -4.88
CA ALA A 548 -14.24 36.31 -3.98
C ALA A 548 -15.60 36.28 -4.72
N SER A 549 -15.77 37.10 -5.77
CA SER A 549 -17.00 37.11 -6.58
C SER A 549 -17.17 35.86 -7.46
N LYS A 550 -16.07 35.12 -7.70
CA LYS A 550 -16.05 33.91 -8.54
C LYS A 550 -16.13 32.62 -7.73
N GLU A 551 -15.61 32.61 -6.50
CA GLU A 551 -15.51 31.40 -5.67
C GLU A 551 -16.26 31.47 -4.34
N GLY A 552 -16.72 32.65 -3.94
CA GLY A 552 -17.17 32.96 -2.58
C GLY A 552 -16.02 33.43 -1.68
N ALA A 553 -16.38 33.94 -0.51
CA ALA A 553 -15.45 34.34 0.55
C ALA A 553 -16.09 34.22 1.93
N TYR A 554 -15.23 34.25 2.95
CA TYR A 554 -15.60 34.10 4.35
C TYR A 554 -15.06 35.28 5.17
N TYR A 555 -15.91 35.93 5.98
CA TYR A 555 -15.40 36.75 7.09
C TYR A 555 -14.86 35.81 8.14
N THR A 556 -13.57 35.92 8.41
CA THR A 556 -12.81 34.97 9.22
C THR A 556 -12.21 35.68 10.41
N ASP A 557 -12.63 35.27 11.60
CA ASP A 557 -12.04 35.65 12.87
C ASP A 557 -11.08 34.54 13.31
N VAL A 558 -9.85 34.90 13.67
CA VAL A 558 -8.82 33.96 14.12
C VAL A 558 -8.39 34.34 15.54
N TYR A 559 -8.96 33.65 16.52
CA TYR A 559 -8.66 33.84 17.94
C TYR A 559 -7.64 32.79 18.38
N ALA A 560 -6.73 33.16 19.28
CA ALA A 560 -5.89 32.21 19.97
C ALA A 560 -5.90 32.50 21.47
N LEU A 561 -6.16 31.48 22.28
CA LEU A 561 -6.09 31.52 23.73
C LEU A 561 -4.87 30.73 24.21
N ALA A 562 -4.16 31.23 25.22
CA ALA A 562 -3.09 30.50 25.91
C ALA A 562 -3.32 30.47 27.42
N ARG A 563 -2.88 29.38 28.07
CA ARG A 563 -2.93 29.23 29.52
C ARG A 563 -1.87 30.09 30.24
N SER A 564 -0.73 30.37 29.59
CA SER A 564 0.35 31.19 30.15
C SER A 564 0.69 32.40 29.26
N GLU A 565 1.38 33.39 29.83
CA GLU A 565 1.90 34.53 29.09
C GLU A 565 3.03 34.12 28.11
N ALA A 566 3.83 33.10 28.44
CA ALA A 566 4.88 32.60 27.56
C ALA A 566 4.29 31.91 26.31
N GLY A 567 3.25 31.09 26.49
CA GLY A 567 2.46 30.54 25.39
C GLY A 567 1.82 31.65 24.53
N ALA A 568 1.32 32.72 25.16
CA ALA A 568 0.76 33.85 24.44
C ALA A 568 1.78 34.60 23.57
N GLN A 569 2.97 34.90 24.11
CA GLN A 569 4.07 35.50 23.31
C GLN A 569 4.54 34.57 22.19
N SER A 570 4.55 33.25 22.44
CA SER A 570 4.93 32.25 21.44
C SER A 570 3.95 32.21 20.27
N LEU A 571 2.63 32.25 20.53
CA LEU A 571 1.60 32.37 19.48
C LEU A 571 1.75 33.67 18.68
N ILE A 572 2.09 34.78 19.33
CA ILE A 572 2.28 36.09 18.65
C ILE A 572 3.43 36.03 17.62
N GLY A 573 4.48 35.24 17.85
CA GLY A 573 5.55 35.01 16.87
C GLY A 573 5.24 33.92 15.84
N LEU A 574 4.75 32.76 16.31
CA LEU A 574 4.56 31.56 15.49
C LEU A 574 3.41 31.68 14.48
N ILE A 575 2.35 32.45 14.78
CA ILE A 575 1.23 32.64 13.84
C ILE A 575 1.69 33.42 12.59
N PRO A 576 2.36 34.59 12.70
CA PRO A 576 3.02 35.22 11.57
C PRO A 576 4.03 34.30 10.86
N GLU A 577 4.90 33.56 11.57
CA GLU A 577 5.88 32.66 10.95
C GLU A 577 5.21 31.60 10.04
N ALA A 578 4.12 30.99 10.51
CA ALA A 578 3.37 29.98 9.78
C ALA A 578 2.63 30.55 8.55
N PHE A 579 1.98 31.72 8.69
CA PHE A 579 0.95 32.18 7.74
C PHE A 579 1.25 33.50 7.02
N HIS A 580 2.19 34.33 7.49
CA HIS A 580 2.57 35.59 6.83
C HIS A 580 3.54 35.32 5.67
N GLY A 581 3.28 35.93 4.50
CA GLY A 581 4.20 35.90 3.36
C GLY A 581 4.25 37.24 2.60
N ILE A 582 5.08 37.27 1.57
CA ILE A 582 5.53 38.51 0.89
C ILE A 582 4.87 38.76 -0.46
N GLU A 583 4.12 37.80 -1.01
CA GLU A 583 3.49 37.92 -2.34
C GLU A 583 2.00 38.30 -2.23
N ASP A 584 1.56 39.20 -3.12
CA ASP A 584 0.16 39.44 -3.51
C ASP A 584 -0.89 39.80 -2.42
N VAL A 585 -0.49 39.91 -1.14
CA VAL A 585 -1.38 40.25 -0.01
C VAL A 585 -1.46 41.77 0.25
N VAL A 586 -2.67 42.28 0.48
CA VAL A 586 -2.92 43.70 0.85
C VAL A 586 -2.40 44.03 2.25
N THR A 587 -2.59 43.09 3.17
CA THR A 587 -2.14 43.14 4.56
C THR A 587 -1.77 41.73 4.94
N GLY A 588 -0.48 41.44 5.14
CA GLY A 588 -0.02 40.14 5.62
C GLY A 588 -0.44 39.88 7.07
N VAL A 589 -0.40 38.62 7.49
CA VAL A 589 -0.87 38.17 8.82
C VAL A 589 -0.13 38.88 9.97
N GLN A 590 -0.88 39.35 10.96
CA GLN A 590 -0.39 39.97 12.19
C GLN A 590 -1.18 39.44 13.39
N ALA A 591 -0.46 38.98 14.42
CA ALA A 591 -1.04 38.64 15.73
C ALA A 591 -0.96 39.86 16.68
N ARG A 592 -2.08 40.29 17.23
CA ARG A 592 -2.19 41.50 18.06
C ARG A 592 -2.15 41.16 19.54
N ASN A 593 -1.21 41.78 20.28
CA ASN A 593 -1.27 41.78 21.75
C ASN A 593 -2.32 42.79 22.23
N LEU A 594 -3.41 42.28 22.78
CA LEU A 594 -4.60 43.05 23.16
C LEU A 594 -4.47 43.69 24.56
N ASN A 595 -5.14 44.83 24.79
CA ASN A 595 -5.24 45.39 26.15
C ASN A 595 -6.19 44.54 27.04
N PRO A 596 -6.22 44.70 28.38
CA PRO A 596 -7.02 43.85 29.26
C PRO A 596 -8.53 43.83 28.97
N ALA A 597 -9.11 44.95 28.51
CA ALA A 597 -10.52 45.00 28.13
C ALA A 597 -10.78 44.35 26.77
N GLU A 598 -9.88 44.52 25.80
CA GLU A 598 -9.92 43.79 24.53
C GLU A 598 -9.75 42.27 24.73
N LYS A 599 -8.90 41.84 25.67
CA LYS A 599 -8.75 40.42 26.04
C LYS A 599 -10.04 39.85 26.64
N ALA A 600 -10.73 40.60 27.49
CA ALA A 600 -12.03 40.19 28.04
C ALA A 600 -13.11 40.11 26.96
N TYR A 601 -13.16 41.09 26.05
CA TYR A 601 -14.06 41.13 24.89
C TYR A 601 -13.86 39.92 23.97
N ILE A 602 -12.64 39.71 23.45
CA ILE A 602 -12.34 38.56 22.57
C ILE A 602 -12.52 37.23 23.30
N GLY A 603 -12.22 37.15 24.61
CA GLY A 603 -12.52 35.98 25.44
C GLY A 603 -14.02 35.65 25.49
N LEU A 604 -14.90 36.66 25.51
CA LEU A 604 -16.35 36.47 25.46
C LEU A 604 -16.84 36.00 24.08
N HIS A 605 -16.35 36.61 23.00
CA HIS A 605 -16.67 36.20 21.62
C HIS A 605 -16.18 34.79 21.31
N ALA A 606 -14.98 34.42 21.81
CA ALA A 606 -14.44 33.07 21.71
C ALA A 606 -15.34 32.05 22.44
N ARG A 607 -15.79 32.35 23.67
CA ARG A 607 -16.73 31.49 24.42
C ARG A 607 -18.07 31.32 23.71
N ALA A 608 -18.52 32.33 22.97
CA ALA A 608 -19.77 32.30 22.22
C ALA A 608 -19.68 31.64 20.83
N PHE A 609 -18.48 31.33 20.32
CA PHE A 609 -18.27 30.92 18.92
C PHE A 609 -18.90 31.91 17.90
N THR A 610 -18.68 33.20 18.14
CA THR A 610 -19.25 34.32 17.35
C THR A 610 -18.14 35.33 16.99
N PRO A 611 -18.19 36.00 15.81
CA PRO A 611 -17.17 36.97 15.38
C PRO A 611 -17.24 38.29 16.15
N SER A 612 -16.20 39.13 16.05
CA SER A 612 -16.13 40.49 16.62
C SER A 612 -16.97 41.47 15.80
N THR A 613 -17.82 42.29 16.44
CA THR A 613 -18.56 43.36 15.74
C THR A 613 -17.87 44.73 15.83
N ARG A 614 -16.63 44.81 16.33
CA ARG A 614 -15.87 46.07 16.40
C ARG A 614 -15.56 46.57 14.99
N VAL A 615 -16.05 47.76 14.63
CA VAL A 615 -15.87 48.34 13.28
C VAL A 615 -14.68 49.29 13.23
N GLU A 616 -13.79 49.12 12.26
CA GLU A 616 -12.72 50.07 11.95
C GLU A 616 -13.10 50.95 10.75
N SER A 617 -13.17 52.26 10.99
CA SER A 617 -13.53 53.26 9.98
C SER A 617 -12.31 54.04 9.52
N ILE A 618 -11.47 53.44 8.68
CA ILE A 618 -10.41 54.16 7.96
C ILE A 618 -11.07 54.97 6.83
N PRO A 619 -10.92 56.31 6.77
CA PRO A 619 -11.46 57.09 5.64
C PRO A 619 -10.87 56.62 4.31
N GLU A 620 -11.67 56.68 3.24
CA GLU A 620 -11.28 56.36 1.85
C GLU A 620 -10.93 54.88 1.57
N VAL A 621 -10.85 54.02 2.60
CA VAL A 621 -10.80 52.55 2.49
C VAL A 621 -12.17 51.97 2.86
N MET A 622 -12.53 50.77 2.37
CA MET A 622 -13.72 50.08 2.88
C MET A 622 -13.59 49.82 4.38
N SER A 623 -14.57 50.27 5.16
CA SER A 623 -14.66 49.99 6.60
C SER A 623 -14.83 48.49 6.85
N GLY A 624 -13.89 47.89 7.56
CA GLY A 624 -13.92 46.49 7.98
C GLY A 624 -14.24 46.33 9.46
N TYR A 625 -14.22 45.09 9.93
CA TYR A 625 -14.17 44.80 11.36
C TYR A 625 -12.71 44.82 11.82
N VAL A 626 -12.44 45.31 13.04
CA VAL A 626 -11.10 45.48 13.64
C VAL A 626 -10.35 44.15 13.76
N ASP A 627 -11.08 43.06 13.94
CA ASP A 627 -10.57 41.75 14.35
C ASP A 627 -10.87 40.61 13.35
N SER A 628 -11.60 40.91 12.25
CA SER A 628 -12.06 39.93 11.24
C SER A 628 -11.51 40.23 9.85
N THR A 629 -11.03 39.23 9.13
CA THR A 629 -10.50 39.40 7.75
C THR A 629 -11.41 38.72 6.72
N LEU A 630 -11.67 39.39 5.59
CA LEU A 630 -12.37 38.78 4.45
C LEU A 630 -11.39 37.89 3.66
N LEU A 631 -11.52 36.57 3.79
CA LEU A 631 -10.61 35.61 3.16
C LEU A 631 -11.24 34.92 1.94
N THR A 632 -10.44 34.76 0.89
CA THR A 632 -10.76 33.85 -0.23
C THR A 632 -10.65 32.39 0.20
N MET A 633 -11.24 31.47 -0.57
CA MET A 633 -11.22 30.02 -0.26
C MET A 633 -9.81 29.44 -0.06
N LEU A 634 -8.82 29.90 -0.82
CA LEU A 634 -7.44 29.40 -0.70
C LEU A 634 -6.70 30.01 0.50
N GLN A 635 -7.07 31.23 0.91
CA GLN A 635 -6.55 31.86 2.14
C GLN A 635 -7.13 31.20 3.40
N LEU A 636 -8.44 30.94 3.44
CA LEU A 636 -9.03 30.18 4.54
C LEU A 636 -8.46 28.74 4.60
N ALA A 637 -8.21 28.11 3.45
CA ALA A 637 -7.54 26.81 3.38
C ALA A 637 -6.17 26.78 4.08
N ALA A 638 -5.38 27.85 4.03
CA ALA A 638 -4.07 27.90 4.69
C ALA A 638 -4.16 27.72 6.22
N TYR A 639 -5.20 28.29 6.85
CA TYR A 639 -5.47 28.09 8.28
C TYR A 639 -6.14 26.73 8.57
N THR A 640 -7.05 26.27 7.72
CA THR A 640 -7.96 25.15 8.06
C THR A 640 -7.57 23.79 7.48
N ALA A 641 -6.56 23.70 6.59
CA ALA A 641 -6.11 22.41 6.05
C ALA A 641 -5.52 21.51 7.15
N PRO A 642 -5.73 20.17 7.09
CA PRO A 642 -5.20 19.24 8.09
C PRO A 642 -3.68 19.36 8.26
N GLY A 643 -3.22 19.71 9.46
CA GLY A 643 -1.80 19.75 9.79
C GLY A 643 -1.27 18.35 10.10
N MET A 644 -0.30 17.88 9.30
CA MET A 644 0.22 16.50 9.39
C MET A 644 1.30 16.38 10.49
N TYR A 645 0.87 16.31 11.75
CA TYR A 645 1.72 16.33 12.95
C TYR A 645 1.37 15.19 13.94
N GLU A 646 2.36 14.36 14.27
CA GLU A 646 2.18 13.09 15.02
C GLU A 646 1.97 13.21 16.53
N HIS A 647 2.41 14.30 17.18
CA HIS A 647 2.25 14.44 18.63
C HIS A 647 0.86 15.02 18.92
N GLY A 648 -0.16 14.21 18.68
CA GLY A 648 -1.58 14.56 18.74
C GLY A 648 -2.51 13.38 18.47
N THR A 649 -3.82 13.64 18.37
CA THR A 649 -4.85 12.60 18.22
C THR A 649 -5.00 12.04 16.81
N ALA A 650 -4.48 12.74 15.80
CA ALA A 650 -4.55 12.31 14.41
C ALA A 650 -3.33 11.44 14.06
N LEU A 651 -3.55 10.18 13.68
CA LEU A 651 -2.49 9.34 13.11
C LEU A 651 -2.21 9.78 11.67
N THR A 652 -0.96 10.14 11.36
CA THR A 652 -0.53 10.71 10.07
C THR A 652 0.62 9.95 9.39
N VAL A 653 1.29 9.02 10.09
CA VAL A 653 2.38 8.16 9.55
C VAL A 653 1.89 6.89 8.87
N GLN A 654 0.61 6.53 8.99
CA GLN A 654 0.06 5.35 8.35
C GLN A 654 -0.37 5.68 6.90
N GLU A 655 0.35 5.14 5.92
CA GLU A 655 -0.06 5.12 4.49
C GLU A 655 -1.49 4.58 4.31
N GLU A 656 -2.18 5.00 3.26
CA GLU A 656 -3.56 4.52 2.99
C GLU A 656 -3.64 2.98 2.85
N THR A 657 -4.83 2.43 3.00
CA THR A 657 -5.09 1.03 2.64
C THR A 657 -5.26 0.95 1.11
N PRO A 658 -4.55 0.05 0.41
CA PRO A 658 -4.61 -0.06 -1.05
C PRO A 658 -6.03 -0.29 -1.58
N SER A 659 -6.24 0.02 -2.86
CA SER A 659 -7.51 -0.21 -3.53
C SER A 659 -7.80 -1.70 -3.72
N PHE A 660 -8.88 -2.17 -3.11
CA PHE A 660 -9.47 -3.48 -3.34
C PHE A 660 -10.83 -3.35 -4.04
N ALA A 661 -11.24 -4.41 -4.74
CA ALA A 661 -12.53 -4.48 -5.42
C ALA A 661 -13.69 -4.57 -4.42
N PHE A 662 -14.84 -4.02 -4.80
CA PHE A 662 -16.04 -3.97 -3.98
C PHE A 662 -17.27 -4.30 -4.83
N TYR A 663 -17.99 -5.37 -4.47
CA TYR A 663 -19.11 -5.91 -5.24
C TYR A 663 -20.38 -5.90 -4.38
N PRO A 664 -21.23 -4.85 -4.43
CA PRO A 664 -22.34 -4.67 -3.50
C PRO A 664 -23.30 -5.87 -3.40
N ASN A 665 -23.57 -6.50 -4.55
CA ASN A 665 -24.49 -7.63 -4.71
C ASN A 665 -23.77 -8.81 -5.36
N LEU A 666 -22.72 -9.35 -4.71
CA LEU A 666 -22.02 -10.53 -5.22
C LEU A 666 -22.93 -11.78 -5.12
N PRO A 667 -23.18 -12.52 -6.22
CA PRO A 667 -24.08 -13.67 -6.20
C PRO A 667 -23.48 -14.86 -5.46
N GLY A 668 -24.34 -15.66 -4.84
CA GLY A 668 -23.97 -16.84 -4.07
C GLY A 668 -24.91 -17.09 -2.90
N ASP A 669 -25.00 -18.35 -2.50
CA ASP A 669 -25.75 -18.87 -1.36
C ASP A 669 -24.85 -19.12 -0.13
N VAL A 670 -23.54 -19.30 -0.35
CA VAL A 670 -22.53 -19.42 0.71
C VAL A 670 -21.95 -18.05 1.05
N THR A 671 -22.38 -17.48 2.18
CA THR A 671 -21.90 -16.17 2.69
C THR A 671 -20.67 -16.32 3.60
N LEU A 672 -19.52 -15.80 3.16
CA LEU A 672 -18.23 -15.93 3.85
C LEU A 672 -17.87 -14.74 4.75
N GLY A 673 -18.27 -13.52 4.40
CA GLY A 673 -17.75 -12.31 5.04
C GLY A 673 -18.51 -11.02 4.74
N HIS A 674 -18.03 -9.92 5.30
CA HIS A 674 -18.42 -8.55 4.95
C HIS A 674 -17.30 -7.86 4.16
N GLN A 675 -17.64 -7.14 3.09
CA GLN A 675 -16.68 -6.44 2.23
C GLN A 675 -16.30 -5.07 2.79
N TRP A 676 -15.02 -4.69 2.66
CA TRP A 676 -14.48 -3.37 3.03
C TRP A 676 -14.37 -2.46 1.80
N SER A 677 -14.62 -1.16 1.96
CA SER A 677 -14.65 -0.19 0.86
C SER A 677 -13.40 0.70 0.83
N SER A 678 -12.71 0.67 -0.31
CA SER A 678 -11.52 1.47 -0.63
C SER A 678 -11.77 2.98 -0.67
N GLU A 679 -13.03 3.38 -0.82
CA GLU A 679 -13.44 4.78 -0.94
C GLU A 679 -13.80 5.39 0.42
N THR A 680 -14.51 4.63 1.28
CA THR A 680 -14.88 5.11 2.63
C THR A 680 -13.85 4.76 3.70
N GLY A 681 -12.97 3.79 3.46
CA GLY A 681 -12.02 3.31 4.47
C GLY A 681 -12.64 2.40 5.54
N GLU A 682 -13.87 1.93 5.33
CA GLU A 682 -14.70 1.23 6.32
C GLU A 682 -15.16 -0.17 5.90
N LEU A 683 -15.46 -1.01 6.90
CA LEU A 683 -16.14 -2.28 6.68
C LEU A 683 -17.63 -2.04 6.46
N THR A 684 -18.17 -2.49 5.34
CA THR A 684 -19.57 -2.29 4.98
C THR A 684 -20.45 -3.48 5.42
N LYS A 685 -21.77 -3.36 5.20
CA LYS A 685 -22.70 -4.49 5.34
C LYS A 685 -22.78 -5.40 4.10
N ALA A 686 -22.15 -5.03 2.98
CA ALA A 686 -22.19 -5.83 1.75
C ALA A 686 -21.58 -7.21 2.01
N LEU A 687 -22.28 -8.26 1.57
CA LEU A 687 -21.90 -9.64 1.83
C LEU A 687 -20.93 -10.14 0.77
N LEU A 688 -19.96 -10.94 1.20
CA LEU A 688 -19.09 -11.70 0.33
C LEU A 688 -19.67 -13.11 0.18
N ASN A 689 -20.37 -13.36 -0.92
CA ASN A 689 -20.93 -14.67 -1.24
C ASN A 689 -20.09 -15.40 -2.29
N ILE A 690 -20.18 -16.73 -2.34
CA ILE A 690 -19.69 -17.55 -3.44
C ILE A 690 -20.76 -18.53 -3.92
N THR A 691 -20.63 -18.95 -5.18
CA THR A 691 -21.41 -20.01 -5.83
C THR A 691 -20.58 -21.30 -5.96
N PRO A 692 -21.20 -22.47 -6.21
CA PRO A 692 -20.48 -23.74 -6.38
C PRO A 692 -19.42 -23.75 -7.48
N ASP A 693 -19.64 -23.02 -8.58
CA ASP A 693 -18.70 -22.92 -9.72
C ASP A 693 -17.42 -22.15 -9.37
N ARG A 694 -17.52 -21.15 -8.46
CA ARG A 694 -16.40 -20.38 -7.90
C ARG A 694 -15.77 -21.02 -6.66
N HIS A 695 -16.20 -22.22 -6.30
CA HIS A 695 -15.51 -23.04 -5.31
C HIS A 695 -14.34 -23.79 -5.99
N PHE A 696 -13.15 -23.64 -5.40
CA PHE A 696 -11.88 -24.18 -5.89
C PHE A 696 -11.03 -24.66 -4.71
N HIS A 697 -9.88 -25.27 -5.00
CA HIS A 697 -8.84 -25.45 -3.99
C HIS A 697 -8.47 -24.08 -3.38
N THR A 698 -8.41 -24.00 -2.05
CA THR A 698 -8.26 -22.73 -1.31
C THR A 698 -6.99 -22.74 -0.46
N ALA A 699 -6.23 -21.65 -0.49
CA ALA A 699 -5.15 -21.42 0.47
C ALA A 699 -5.54 -20.34 1.50
N PHE A 700 -5.43 -20.65 2.79
CA PHE A 700 -5.59 -19.73 3.91
C PHE A 700 -4.21 -19.49 4.54
N VAL A 701 -3.62 -18.31 4.34
CA VAL A 701 -2.18 -18.06 4.57
C VAL A 701 -1.92 -16.82 5.42
N GLY A 702 -0.83 -16.85 6.21
CA GLY A 702 -0.37 -15.74 7.05
C GLY A 702 -0.12 -16.16 8.50
N ASP A 703 0.26 -15.20 9.34
CA ASP A 703 0.70 -15.37 10.72
C ASP A 703 -0.32 -16.10 11.63
N THR A 704 0.17 -16.62 12.75
CA THR A 704 -0.65 -17.32 13.75
C THR A 704 -1.50 -16.36 14.59
N GLY A 705 -2.77 -16.75 14.80
CA GLY A 705 -3.77 -15.94 15.49
C GLY A 705 -4.52 -14.91 14.63
N PHE A 706 -4.21 -14.78 13.33
CA PHE A 706 -4.80 -13.75 12.46
C PHE A 706 -6.15 -14.10 11.80
N GLY A 707 -6.71 -15.27 12.08
CA GLY A 707 -8.06 -15.63 11.63
C GLY A 707 -8.15 -16.63 10.47
N LYS A 708 -7.03 -17.26 10.07
CA LYS A 708 -7.00 -18.37 9.09
C LYS A 708 -8.12 -19.39 9.30
N SER A 709 -8.19 -19.94 10.52
CA SER A 709 -9.20 -20.92 10.92
C SER A 709 -10.61 -20.35 10.83
N ILE A 710 -10.84 -19.09 11.22
CA ILE A 710 -12.17 -18.46 11.18
C ILE A 710 -12.73 -18.45 9.74
N ALA A 711 -11.92 -18.09 8.74
CA ALA A 711 -12.35 -18.11 7.35
C ALA A 711 -12.51 -19.54 6.80
N ALA A 712 -11.65 -20.48 7.19
CA ALA A 712 -11.74 -21.88 6.80
C ALA A 712 -12.96 -22.59 7.40
N GLU A 713 -13.23 -22.40 8.69
CA GLU A 713 -14.43 -22.86 9.41
C GLU A 713 -15.71 -22.28 8.80
N ARG A 714 -15.71 -20.97 8.49
CA ARG A 714 -16.86 -20.30 7.89
C ARG A 714 -17.16 -20.81 6.48
N MET A 715 -16.12 -21.07 5.69
CA MET A 715 -16.25 -21.76 4.40
C MET A 715 -16.79 -23.17 4.62
N ALA A 716 -16.15 -23.98 5.47
CA ALA A 716 -16.53 -25.36 5.74
C ALA A 716 -17.99 -25.50 6.17
N LEU A 717 -18.45 -24.72 7.15
CA LEU A 717 -19.84 -24.74 7.63
C LEU A 717 -20.83 -24.50 6.49
N GLU A 718 -20.68 -23.39 5.78
CA GLU A 718 -21.65 -22.99 4.76
C GLU A 718 -21.59 -23.91 3.52
N THR A 719 -20.40 -24.28 3.02
CA THR A 719 -20.32 -25.20 1.86
C THR A 719 -20.80 -26.61 2.22
N THR A 720 -20.59 -27.08 3.45
CA THR A 720 -21.14 -28.37 3.91
C THR A 720 -22.67 -28.32 3.96
N ARG A 721 -23.23 -27.28 4.62
CA ARG A 721 -24.67 -27.19 4.90
C ARG A 721 -25.52 -26.77 3.69
N GLN A 722 -25.04 -25.86 2.84
CA GLN A 722 -25.81 -25.38 1.68
C GLN A 722 -25.70 -26.34 0.48
N TRP A 723 -24.56 -27.00 0.30
CA TRP A 723 -24.28 -27.81 -0.90
C TRP A 723 -24.17 -29.32 -0.64
N HIS A 724 -24.42 -29.77 0.59
CA HIS A 724 -24.38 -31.18 1.03
C HIS A 724 -23.05 -31.86 0.66
N TYR A 725 -21.93 -31.20 1.03
CA TYR A 725 -20.58 -31.74 0.79
C TYR A 725 -20.17 -32.78 1.85
N ARG A 726 -19.30 -33.71 1.44
CA ARG A 726 -18.55 -34.62 2.31
C ARG A 726 -17.26 -33.92 2.75
N SER A 727 -17.27 -33.39 3.96
CA SER A 727 -16.22 -32.52 4.49
C SER A 727 -15.34 -33.25 5.48
N ILE A 728 -14.02 -33.22 5.25
CA ILE A 728 -13.04 -33.87 6.12
C ILE A 728 -12.09 -32.79 6.64
N VAL A 729 -11.90 -32.72 7.95
CA VAL A 729 -10.91 -31.85 8.58
C VAL A 729 -9.79 -32.71 9.14
N LEU A 730 -8.57 -32.47 8.68
CA LEU A 730 -7.35 -33.04 9.20
C LEU A 730 -6.74 -32.00 10.14
N ASP A 731 -7.18 -32.05 11.40
CA ASP A 731 -6.78 -31.12 12.46
C ASP A 731 -5.48 -31.64 13.09
N PHE A 732 -4.36 -30.93 12.92
CA PHE A 732 -3.08 -31.38 13.45
C PHE A 732 -2.98 -31.14 14.97
N GLY A 733 -3.82 -30.25 15.49
CA GLY A 733 -4.04 -29.99 16.92
C GLY A 733 -5.41 -30.50 17.38
N GLN A 734 -6.22 -29.59 17.93
CA GLN A 734 -7.56 -29.86 18.49
C GLN A 734 -8.55 -28.70 18.23
N GLY A 735 -8.27 -27.80 17.28
CA GLY A 735 -8.97 -26.52 17.12
C GLY A 735 -10.37 -26.57 16.50
N TRP A 736 -10.74 -27.66 15.83
CA TRP A 736 -11.97 -27.75 15.05
C TRP A 736 -13.15 -28.45 15.76
N ARG A 737 -12.95 -29.01 16.96
CA ARG A 737 -14.00 -29.80 17.66
C ARG A 737 -15.32 -29.06 17.92
N LYS A 738 -15.29 -27.72 17.96
CA LYS A 738 -16.48 -26.84 17.99
C LYS A 738 -17.46 -27.05 16.81
N ALA A 739 -17.04 -27.76 15.75
CA ALA A 739 -17.91 -28.22 14.67
C ALA A 739 -19.16 -28.99 15.17
N LEU A 740 -19.06 -29.71 16.29
CA LEU A 740 -20.18 -30.40 16.94
C LEU A 740 -21.31 -29.46 17.41
N ASN A 741 -21.01 -28.17 17.55
CA ASN A 741 -21.92 -27.12 18.02
C ASN A 741 -22.24 -26.09 16.93
N TRP A 742 -21.97 -26.41 15.65
CA TRP A 742 -22.30 -25.53 14.52
C TRP A 742 -23.80 -25.50 14.20
N PRO A 743 -24.37 -24.32 13.88
CA PRO A 743 -25.80 -24.16 13.67
C PRO A 743 -26.29 -24.82 12.38
N GLY A 744 -27.23 -25.76 12.51
CA GLY A 744 -27.82 -26.50 11.39
C GLY A 744 -26.96 -27.66 10.89
N MET A 745 -26.12 -28.24 11.77
CA MET A 745 -25.27 -29.41 11.48
C MET A 745 -25.67 -30.65 12.30
N ASP A 746 -26.79 -30.62 13.02
CA ASP A 746 -27.25 -31.70 13.90
C ASP A 746 -27.36 -33.04 13.15
N GLY A 747 -26.64 -34.06 13.63
CA GLY A 747 -26.55 -35.38 13.00
C GLY A 747 -25.50 -35.51 11.89
N HIS A 748 -25.06 -34.40 11.30
CA HIS A 748 -24.10 -34.33 10.20
C HIS A 748 -22.67 -33.96 10.65
N VAL A 749 -22.30 -34.34 11.89
CA VAL A 749 -20.95 -34.16 12.45
C VAL A 749 -20.47 -35.47 13.10
N ASP A 750 -19.23 -35.88 12.81
CA ASP A 750 -18.47 -36.85 13.63
C ASP A 750 -17.10 -36.25 14.04
N ILE A 751 -16.55 -36.73 15.15
CA ILE A 751 -15.22 -36.36 15.65
C ILE A 751 -14.48 -37.64 16.04
N ARG A 752 -13.23 -37.77 15.58
CA ARG A 752 -12.36 -38.93 15.82
C ARG A 752 -10.99 -38.49 16.27
N GLN A 753 -10.54 -39.05 17.39
CA GLN A 753 -9.25 -38.74 18.00
C GLN A 753 -8.16 -39.65 17.42
N LEU A 754 -7.16 -39.05 16.80
CA LEU A 754 -6.05 -39.75 16.14
C LEU A 754 -5.06 -40.32 17.18
N TYR A 755 -4.94 -39.65 18.32
CA TYR A 755 -4.09 -40.07 19.42
C TYR A 755 -4.69 -41.23 20.25
N PRO A 756 -3.85 -42.10 20.82
CA PRO A 756 -4.31 -43.21 21.65
C PRO A 756 -4.87 -42.71 23.00
N GLY A 757 -5.92 -43.38 23.48
CA GLY A 757 -6.58 -43.06 24.74
C GLY A 757 -7.71 -42.03 24.65
N GLY A 758 -7.94 -41.41 23.48
CA GLY A 758 -9.09 -40.53 23.24
C GLY A 758 -10.44 -41.25 23.39
N GLN A 759 -11.48 -40.53 23.84
CA GLN A 759 -12.81 -41.09 24.11
C GLN A 759 -13.53 -41.54 22.83
N ARG A 760 -13.16 -41.01 21.66
CA ARG A 760 -13.55 -41.51 20.33
C ARG A 760 -12.34 -41.76 19.43
N ALA A 761 -11.40 -42.58 19.90
CA ALA A 761 -10.22 -42.98 19.14
C ALA A 761 -10.55 -43.51 17.72
N LEU A 762 -9.76 -43.12 16.71
CA LEU A 762 -9.87 -43.59 15.34
C LEU A 762 -9.30 -45.02 15.22
N ARG A 763 -10.17 -46.02 15.38
CA ARG A 763 -9.82 -47.44 15.21
C ARG A 763 -9.70 -47.79 13.72
N TRP A 764 -8.47 -47.94 13.20
CA TRP A 764 -8.20 -48.12 11.77
C TRP A 764 -6.98 -49.01 11.54
N ASN A 765 -7.12 -50.16 10.87
CA ASN A 765 -5.95 -50.93 10.44
C ASN A 765 -5.25 -50.25 9.24
N ILE A 766 -4.09 -49.64 9.49
CA ILE A 766 -3.24 -48.96 8.49
C ILE A 766 -2.88 -49.90 7.31
N LEU A 767 -2.72 -51.19 7.57
CA LEU A 767 -2.25 -52.17 6.59
C LEU A 767 -3.38 -53.01 5.96
N GLN A 768 -4.63 -52.74 6.30
CA GLN A 768 -5.77 -53.24 5.55
C GLN A 768 -5.87 -52.46 4.23
N VAL A 769 -6.08 -53.17 3.12
CA VAL A 769 -6.30 -52.58 1.80
C VAL A 769 -7.69 -51.95 1.75
N PRO A 770 -7.84 -50.66 1.36
CA PRO A 770 -9.15 -50.04 1.20
C PRO A 770 -9.93 -50.61 0.00
N LYS A 771 -11.26 -50.63 0.12
CA LYS A 771 -12.24 -51.24 -0.80
C LYS A 771 -12.00 -50.92 -2.28
N ARG A 772 -11.58 -49.69 -2.61
CA ARG A 772 -11.43 -49.19 -3.99
C ARG A 772 -9.99 -48.98 -4.47
N ILE A 773 -8.99 -49.38 -3.69
CA ILE A 773 -7.57 -49.15 -4.02
C ILE A 773 -6.87 -50.48 -4.17
N ASP A 774 -6.35 -50.77 -5.38
CA ASP A 774 -5.53 -51.96 -5.66
C ASP A 774 -4.45 -52.17 -4.57
N ALA A 775 -4.33 -53.40 -4.08
CA ALA A 775 -3.37 -53.78 -3.06
C ALA A 775 -1.91 -53.46 -3.43
N GLY A 776 -1.55 -53.60 -4.71
CA GLY A 776 -0.21 -53.25 -5.21
C GLY A 776 0.08 -51.75 -5.07
N ARG A 777 -0.86 -50.91 -5.51
CA ARG A 777 -0.84 -49.46 -5.38
C ARG A 777 -0.85 -49.03 -3.91
N TYR A 778 -1.77 -49.58 -3.11
CA TYR A 778 -1.91 -49.26 -1.68
C TYR A 778 -0.61 -49.50 -0.91
N ARG A 779 -0.02 -50.70 -1.05
CA ARG A 779 1.28 -51.04 -0.46
C ARG A 779 2.42 -50.09 -0.90
N SER A 780 2.34 -49.54 -2.11
CA SER A 780 3.32 -48.55 -2.58
C SER A 780 3.10 -47.17 -1.95
N MET A 781 1.83 -46.75 -1.84
CA MET A 781 1.41 -45.49 -1.23
C MET A 781 1.75 -45.42 0.27
N VAL A 782 1.49 -46.49 1.03
CA VAL A 782 1.87 -46.57 2.46
C VAL A 782 3.38 -46.37 2.63
N ALA A 783 4.20 -47.04 1.80
CA ALA A 783 5.65 -46.89 1.85
C ALA A 783 6.12 -45.46 1.55
N GLU A 784 5.56 -44.84 0.50
CA GLU A 784 5.93 -43.51 0.03
C GLU A 784 5.52 -42.42 1.03
N LEU A 785 4.29 -42.47 1.56
CA LEU A 785 3.77 -41.44 2.46
C LEU A 785 4.40 -41.51 3.86
N PHE A 786 4.68 -42.72 4.38
CA PHE A 786 5.42 -42.85 5.65
C PHE A 786 6.88 -42.39 5.51
N ALA A 787 7.50 -42.57 4.35
CA ALA A 787 8.82 -42.01 4.06
C ALA A 787 8.76 -40.47 3.95
N ASN A 788 7.79 -39.93 3.21
CA ASN A 788 7.55 -38.48 3.07
C ASN A 788 7.36 -37.79 4.43
N ALA A 789 6.42 -38.30 5.24
CA ALA A 789 6.08 -37.74 6.54
C ALA A 789 7.26 -37.66 7.52
N GLY A 790 8.27 -38.53 7.37
CA GLY A 790 9.47 -38.57 8.20
C GLY A 790 10.72 -37.98 7.53
N ARG A 791 10.57 -37.38 6.35
CA ARG A 791 11.66 -36.91 5.46
C ARG A 791 12.75 -37.97 5.26
N MET A 792 12.34 -39.19 4.94
CA MET A 792 13.23 -40.35 4.79
C MET A 792 13.80 -40.49 3.37
N GLY A 793 15.09 -40.84 3.26
CA GLY A 793 15.79 -40.95 1.98
C GLY A 793 15.44 -42.20 1.16
N PRO A 794 15.83 -42.27 -0.14
CA PRO A 794 15.43 -43.36 -1.04
C PRO A 794 15.80 -44.79 -0.56
N ARG A 795 16.92 -44.97 0.15
CA ARG A 795 17.29 -46.28 0.74
C ARG A 795 16.31 -46.73 1.82
N GLN A 796 15.81 -45.77 2.62
CA GLN A 796 14.86 -46.02 3.71
C GLN A 796 13.48 -46.41 3.16
N LEU A 797 12.98 -45.64 2.17
CA LEU A 797 11.81 -46.01 1.37
C LEU A 797 11.95 -47.40 0.75
N GLY A 798 13.13 -47.75 0.24
CA GLY A 798 13.45 -49.08 -0.30
C GLY A 798 13.24 -50.21 0.70
N PHE A 799 13.72 -50.06 1.95
CA PHE A 799 13.51 -51.05 3.01
C PHE A 799 12.03 -51.21 3.39
N ILE A 800 11.31 -50.11 3.61
CA ILE A 800 9.88 -50.11 3.95
C ILE A 800 9.08 -50.80 2.83
N ARG A 801 9.27 -50.37 1.57
CA ARG A 801 8.58 -50.91 0.40
C ARG A 801 8.86 -52.39 0.21
N ARG A 802 10.10 -52.85 0.45
CA ARG A 802 10.47 -54.28 0.37
C ARG A 802 9.79 -55.09 1.47
N ALA A 803 9.88 -54.66 2.73
CA ALA A 803 9.28 -55.36 3.87
C ALA A 803 7.75 -55.49 3.72
N LEU A 804 7.07 -54.40 3.33
CA LEU A 804 5.64 -54.42 3.00
C LEU A 804 5.32 -55.37 1.84
N THR A 805 6.11 -55.34 0.75
CA THR A 805 5.87 -56.22 -0.42
C THR A 805 5.98 -57.70 -0.04
N GLU A 806 7.04 -58.09 0.68
CA GLU A 806 7.21 -59.48 1.13
C GLU A 806 6.12 -59.90 2.12
N MET A 807 5.67 -59.00 3.01
CA MET A 807 4.60 -59.28 3.96
C MET A 807 3.23 -59.46 3.28
N TYR A 808 2.84 -58.54 2.40
CA TYR A 808 1.58 -58.63 1.65
C TYR A 808 1.56 -59.86 0.73
N ARG A 809 2.69 -60.20 0.11
CA ARG A 809 2.85 -61.42 -0.69
C ARG A 809 2.69 -62.69 0.15
N ASN A 810 3.37 -62.79 1.29
CA ASN A 810 3.30 -63.96 2.16
C ASN A 810 1.91 -64.16 2.79
N ALA A 811 1.13 -63.08 2.92
CA ALA A 811 -0.27 -63.10 3.35
C ALA A 811 -1.29 -63.20 2.19
N GLY A 812 -0.86 -63.43 0.95
CA GLY A 812 -1.76 -63.61 -0.20
C GLY A 812 -2.60 -62.38 -0.57
N VAL A 813 -2.21 -61.18 -0.11
CA VAL A 813 -2.93 -59.91 -0.28
C VAL A 813 -2.70 -59.29 -1.66
N LEU A 814 -1.53 -59.52 -2.26
CA LEU A 814 -1.26 -59.11 -3.64
C LEU A 814 -1.93 -60.08 -4.62
N THR A 815 -3.26 -60.06 -4.68
CA THR A 815 -4.07 -61.03 -5.45
C THR A 815 -3.82 -60.99 -6.97
N GLY A 816 -3.27 -59.89 -7.49
CA GLY A 816 -2.76 -59.75 -8.86
C GLY A 816 -1.28 -60.07 -9.08
N ASP A 817 -0.52 -60.46 -8.04
CA ASP A 817 0.88 -60.89 -8.17
C ASP A 817 0.94 -62.35 -8.68
N PRO A 818 1.63 -62.67 -9.78
CA PRO A 818 1.78 -64.04 -10.27
C PRO A 818 2.30 -65.03 -9.22
N PHE A 819 3.07 -64.58 -8.23
CA PHE A 819 3.52 -65.42 -7.10
C PHE A 819 2.37 -65.86 -6.19
N VAL A 820 1.34 -65.03 -6.02
CA VAL A 820 0.16 -65.34 -5.19
C VAL A 820 -0.83 -66.20 -5.99
N GLN A 821 -0.92 -66.01 -7.30
CA GLN A 821 -1.77 -66.81 -8.19
C GLN A 821 -1.16 -68.18 -8.58
N SER A 822 0.16 -68.33 -8.56
CA SER A 822 0.82 -69.60 -8.91
C SER A 822 0.54 -70.70 -7.88
N GLU A 823 0.12 -71.89 -8.32
CA GLU A 823 -0.20 -73.02 -7.42
C GLU A 823 1.01 -73.60 -6.67
N ILE A 824 2.23 -73.30 -7.12
CA ILE A 824 3.47 -73.86 -6.58
C ILE A 824 4.44 -72.73 -6.23
N TRP A 825 4.77 -72.61 -4.95
CA TRP A 825 5.89 -71.81 -4.48
C TRP A 825 7.21 -72.54 -4.67
N GLN A 826 8.18 -71.84 -5.27
CA GLN A 826 9.57 -72.27 -5.35
C GLN A 826 10.37 -71.60 -4.22
N LEU A 827 10.46 -72.28 -3.07
CA LEU A 827 11.24 -71.80 -1.92
C LEU A 827 12.68 -72.27 -2.05
N THR A 828 13.62 -71.34 -2.25
CA THR A 828 15.06 -71.64 -2.20
C THR A 828 15.57 -71.47 -0.77
N ASP A 829 16.05 -72.57 -0.19
CA ASP A 829 16.72 -72.60 1.10
C ASP A 829 17.95 -71.66 1.09
N PRO A 830 18.04 -70.64 1.97
CA PRO A 830 19.12 -69.67 1.96
C PRO A 830 20.48 -70.24 2.37
N VAL A 831 20.50 -71.40 3.05
CA VAL A 831 21.72 -72.08 3.52
C VAL A 831 22.15 -73.15 2.52
N THR A 832 21.25 -74.05 2.11
CA THR A 832 21.62 -75.16 1.20
C THR A 832 21.51 -74.82 -0.29
N LYS A 833 20.92 -73.66 -0.63
CA LYS A 833 20.62 -73.20 -2.01
C LYS A 833 19.75 -74.17 -2.82
N ARG A 834 19.06 -75.12 -2.17
CA ARG A 834 18.12 -76.03 -2.82
C ARG A 834 16.75 -75.39 -2.93
N THR A 835 16.19 -75.37 -4.13
CA THR A 835 14.80 -74.96 -4.38
C THR A 835 13.86 -76.14 -4.15
N GLN A 836 12.89 -75.97 -3.25
CA GLN A 836 11.80 -76.92 -3.03
C GLN A 836 10.50 -76.36 -3.61
N SER A 837 9.72 -77.23 -4.26
CA SER A 837 8.38 -76.90 -4.76
C SER A 837 7.34 -77.27 -3.69
N MET A 838 6.60 -76.27 -3.21
CA MET A 838 5.53 -76.45 -2.20
C MET A 838 4.20 -75.92 -2.74
N PRO A 839 3.05 -76.52 -2.42
CA PRO A 839 1.74 -75.96 -2.77
C PRO A 839 1.56 -74.56 -2.15
N ASN A 840 1.13 -73.59 -2.95
CA ASN A 840 0.75 -72.26 -2.48
C ASN A 840 -0.72 -72.27 -2.03
N PRO A 841 -1.03 -72.06 -0.73
CA PRO A 841 -2.40 -72.05 -0.26
C PRO A 841 -3.20 -70.84 -0.77
N TRP A 842 -2.55 -69.70 -1.04
CA TRP A 842 -3.24 -68.46 -1.44
C TRP A 842 -3.70 -68.44 -2.90
N ALA A 843 -3.28 -69.42 -3.72
CA ALA A 843 -3.71 -69.56 -5.11
C ALA A 843 -5.20 -69.93 -5.26
N ASN A 844 -5.84 -70.37 -4.17
CA ASN A 844 -7.26 -70.71 -4.11
C ASN A 844 -7.99 -69.88 -3.04
N VAL A 845 -9.33 -69.85 -3.09
CA VAL A 845 -10.20 -69.40 -2.00
C VAL A 845 -10.11 -70.42 -0.86
N MET A 846 -9.68 -70.01 0.33
CA MET A 846 -9.29 -70.93 1.39
C MET A 846 -10.42 -71.35 2.33
N ASP A 847 -11.39 -70.48 2.59
CA ASP A 847 -12.45 -70.73 3.58
C ASP A 847 -13.77 -70.03 3.24
N ALA A 848 -14.79 -70.27 4.09
CA ALA A 848 -16.13 -69.73 3.93
C ALA A 848 -16.22 -68.22 4.17
N GLY A 849 -15.28 -67.61 4.91
CA GLY A 849 -15.20 -66.16 5.12
C GLY A 849 -14.64 -65.42 3.91
N GLU A 850 -13.63 -65.99 3.24
CA GLU A 850 -13.16 -65.50 1.94
C GLU A 850 -14.28 -65.55 0.89
N LYS A 851 -14.96 -66.70 0.78
CA LYS A 851 -16.17 -66.88 -0.07
C LYS A 851 -17.24 -65.83 0.23
N ALA A 852 -17.67 -65.70 1.49
CA ALA A 852 -18.75 -64.79 1.87
C ALA A 852 -18.39 -63.31 1.61
N THR A 853 -17.11 -62.94 1.75
CA THR A 853 -16.67 -61.56 1.46
C THR A 853 -16.70 -61.25 -0.04
N ILE A 854 -16.32 -62.21 -0.88
CA ILE A 854 -16.41 -62.10 -2.35
C ILE A 854 -17.88 -61.99 -2.78
N GLU A 855 -18.75 -62.85 -2.26
CA GLU A 855 -20.18 -62.87 -2.60
C GLU A 855 -20.93 -61.62 -2.09
N GLN A 856 -20.55 -61.09 -0.92
CA GLN A 856 -21.04 -59.78 -0.46
C GLN A 856 -20.62 -58.66 -1.41
N TYR A 857 -19.34 -58.58 -1.79
CA TYR A 857 -18.85 -57.54 -2.69
C TYR A 857 -19.56 -57.60 -4.05
N TRP A 858 -19.74 -58.80 -4.62
CA TRP A 858 -20.54 -58.96 -5.84
C TRP A 858 -21.98 -58.45 -5.68
N ALA A 859 -22.66 -58.79 -4.59
CA ALA A 859 -24.03 -58.32 -4.33
C ALA A 859 -24.12 -56.77 -4.23
N GLU A 860 -23.12 -56.11 -3.64
CA GLU A 860 -23.05 -54.64 -3.58
C GLU A 860 -22.88 -53.99 -4.96
N TYR A 861 -22.27 -54.69 -5.93
CA TYR A 861 -22.22 -54.30 -7.35
C TYR A 861 -23.37 -54.88 -8.19
N GLY A 862 -24.42 -55.42 -7.55
CA GLY A 862 -25.61 -55.97 -8.23
C GLY A 862 -25.38 -57.30 -8.96
N MET A 863 -24.24 -57.96 -8.72
CA MET A 863 -23.88 -59.24 -9.35
C MET A 863 -24.36 -60.42 -8.49
N THR A 864 -25.18 -61.30 -9.08
CA THR A 864 -25.69 -62.51 -8.40
C THR A 864 -24.79 -63.73 -8.64
N ASN A 865 -23.48 -63.54 -8.46
CA ASN A 865 -22.47 -64.58 -8.67
C ASN A 865 -22.23 -65.38 -7.38
N THR A 866 -21.83 -66.66 -7.50
CA THR A 866 -21.49 -67.53 -6.37
C THR A 866 -20.22 -68.33 -6.64
N ILE A 867 -19.40 -68.56 -5.61
CA ILE A 867 -18.08 -69.21 -5.71
C ILE A 867 -17.92 -70.38 -4.72
N MET A 868 -17.04 -71.33 -5.03
CA MET A 868 -16.73 -72.47 -4.15
C MET A 868 -15.42 -72.28 -3.38
N VAL A 869 -15.36 -72.85 -2.16
CA VAL A 869 -14.09 -72.96 -1.42
C VAL A 869 -13.18 -73.96 -2.12
N GLY A 870 -11.90 -73.62 -2.28
CA GLY A 870 -10.94 -74.35 -3.09
C GLY A 870 -10.84 -73.89 -4.56
N GLU A 871 -11.65 -72.91 -4.98
CA GLU A 871 -11.62 -72.39 -6.35
C GLU A 871 -10.42 -71.44 -6.59
N ARG A 872 -9.81 -71.50 -7.78
CA ARG A 872 -8.59 -70.73 -8.11
C ARG A 872 -8.85 -69.23 -8.17
N ILE A 873 -8.05 -68.45 -7.46
CA ILE A 873 -8.17 -66.98 -7.46
C ILE A 873 -7.88 -66.37 -8.84
N ALA A 874 -7.10 -67.05 -9.69
CA ALA A 874 -6.81 -66.61 -11.05
C ALA A 874 -8.05 -66.61 -11.99
N ASN A 875 -9.16 -67.23 -11.55
CA ASN A 875 -10.44 -67.19 -12.26
C ASN A 875 -11.36 -66.03 -11.79
N LEU A 876 -11.00 -65.33 -10.70
CA LEU A 876 -11.79 -64.22 -10.17
C LEU A 876 -11.72 -62.99 -11.09
N ASP A 877 -12.82 -62.24 -11.11
CA ASP A 877 -12.86 -60.90 -11.67
C ASP A 877 -12.13 -59.88 -10.75
N PRO A 878 -11.88 -58.65 -11.21
CA PRO A 878 -11.24 -57.62 -10.38
C PRO A 878 -11.95 -57.30 -9.06
N ILE A 879 -13.28 -57.41 -8.99
CA ILE A 879 -14.05 -57.15 -7.75
C ILE A 879 -13.80 -58.28 -6.75
N GLY A 880 -13.87 -59.55 -7.16
CA GLY A 880 -13.54 -60.69 -6.31
C GLY A 880 -12.07 -60.70 -5.86
N LEU A 881 -11.14 -60.37 -6.77
CA LEU A 881 -9.71 -60.21 -6.43
C LEU A 881 -9.47 -59.10 -5.39
N GLN A 882 -10.20 -57.99 -5.47
CA GLN A 882 -10.12 -56.90 -4.51
C GLN A 882 -10.78 -57.25 -3.18
N ALA A 883 -11.98 -57.85 -3.18
CA ALA A 883 -12.66 -58.33 -1.97
C ALA A 883 -11.76 -59.26 -1.15
N LEU A 884 -11.06 -60.17 -1.84
CA LEU A 884 -10.11 -61.10 -1.26
C LEU A 884 -8.87 -60.40 -0.70
N ALA A 885 -8.36 -59.35 -1.37
CA ALA A 885 -7.24 -58.54 -0.87
C ALA A 885 -7.61 -57.73 0.39
N VAL A 886 -8.82 -57.14 0.42
CA VAL A 886 -9.38 -56.46 1.60
C VAL A 886 -9.51 -57.45 2.77
N HIS A 887 -10.06 -58.64 2.52
CA HIS A 887 -10.20 -59.69 3.55
C HIS A 887 -8.84 -60.14 4.11
N ARG A 888 -7.93 -60.58 3.23
CA ARG A 888 -6.61 -61.14 3.60
C ARG A 888 -5.68 -60.15 4.28
N SER A 889 -5.94 -58.85 4.18
CA SER A 889 -5.13 -57.78 4.77
C SER A 889 -5.57 -57.32 6.16
N ARG A 890 -6.81 -57.62 6.60
CA ARG A 890 -7.30 -57.31 7.98
C ARG A 890 -6.41 -57.82 9.11
N ARG A 891 -5.69 -58.91 8.85
CA ARG A 891 -4.73 -59.58 9.76
C ARG A 891 -3.30 -59.00 9.73
N LEU A 892 -3.00 -58.06 8.83
CA LEU A 892 -1.69 -57.40 8.81
C LEU A 892 -1.62 -56.29 9.87
N SER A 893 -0.42 -56.07 10.42
CA SER A 893 -0.18 -55.07 11.47
C SER A 893 1.22 -54.46 11.36
N MET A 894 1.37 -53.19 11.76
CA MET A 894 2.65 -52.50 11.83
C MET A 894 3.66 -53.20 12.74
N VAL A 895 3.19 -53.94 13.77
CA VAL A 895 4.02 -54.81 14.63
C VAL A 895 4.83 -55.80 13.79
N THR A 896 4.20 -56.47 12.84
CA THR A 896 4.83 -57.47 11.96
C THR A 896 5.80 -56.82 10.96
N LEU A 897 5.50 -55.59 10.52
CA LEU A 897 6.40 -54.80 9.67
C LEU A 897 7.69 -54.44 10.42
N VAL A 898 7.58 -53.91 11.64
CA VAL A 898 8.71 -53.52 12.49
C VAL A 898 9.57 -54.74 12.84
N GLN A 899 8.95 -55.85 13.26
CA GLN A 899 9.64 -57.14 13.48
C GLN A 899 10.47 -57.58 12.25
N LYS A 900 9.92 -57.45 11.04
CA LYS A 900 10.63 -57.81 9.81
C LYS A 900 11.75 -56.82 9.45
N LEU A 901 11.63 -55.55 9.82
CA LEU A 901 12.70 -54.56 9.67
C LEU A 901 13.85 -54.80 10.67
N HIS A 902 13.58 -55.27 11.90
CA HIS A 902 14.63 -55.77 12.80
C HIS A 902 15.36 -56.98 12.21
N GLN A 903 14.64 -57.96 11.65
CA GLN A 903 15.24 -59.11 10.97
C GLN A 903 16.16 -58.69 9.80
N TYR A 904 15.80 -57.65 9.05
CA TYR A 904 16.69 -57.08 8.03
C TYR A 904 17.95 -56.45 8.66
N LYS A 905 17.84 -55.79 9.82
CA LYS A 905 18.99 -55.20 10.53
C LYS A 905 19.95 -56.29 11.02
N GLU A 906 19.44 -57.37 11.58
CA GLU A 906 20.24 -58.52 12.04
C GLU A 906 20.92 -59.26 10.87
N ALA A 907 20.28 -59.31 9.70
CA ALA A 907 20.81 -59.98 8.50
C ALA A 907 21.79 -59.12 7.67
N LEU A 908 21.94 -57.82 7.96
CA LEU A 908 22.85 -56.93 7.23
C LEU A 908 24.33 -57.19 7.59
N PRO A 909 25.25 -57.29 6.61
CA PRO A 909 26.68 -57.42 6.89
C PRO A 909 27.18 -56.28 7.79
N LYS A 910 28.03 -56.61 8.77
CA LYS A 910 28.60 -55.64 9.73
C LYS A 910 29.39 -54.48 9.09
N ASN A 911 29.76 -54.62 7.82
CA ASN A 911 30.54 -53.62 7.09
C ASN A 911 29.65 -52.60 6.33
N ASP A 912 28.34 -52.86 6.15
CA ASP A 912 27.42 -51.90 5.52
C ASP A 912 26.77 -50.97 6.56
N GLN A 913 27.60 -50.12 7.16
CA GLN A 913 27.15 -49.08 8.09
C GLN A 913 26.07 -48.18 7.46
N SER A 914 26.11 -47.98 6.14
CA SER A 914 25.17 -47.12 5.43
C SER A 914 23.73 -47.67 5.46
N SER A 915 23.57 -48.98 5.29
CA SER A 915 22.27 -49.65 5.42
C SER A 915 21.84 -49.79 6.86
N HIS A 916 22.75 -50.10 7.79
CA HIS A 916 22.46 -50.16 9.23
C HIS A 916 21.87 -48.84 9.75
N THR A 917 22.55 -47.72 9.55
CA THR A 917 22.07 -46.39 9.97
C THR A 917 20.81 -45.97 9.22
N SER A 918 20.66 -46.31 7.94
CA SER A 918 19.42 -46.02 7.19
C SER A 918 18.22 -46.76 7.79
N LEU A 919 18.38 -48.04 8.10
CA LEU A 919 17.31 -48.91 8.62
C LEU A 919 16.99 -48.61 10.10
N GLU A 920 17.98 -48.22 10.89
CA GLU A 920 17.80 -47.69 12.24
C GLU A 920 16.97 -46.40 12.24
N GLY A 921 17.23 -45.48 11.31
CA GLY A 921 16.41 -44.28 11.11
C GLY A 921 14.97 -44.54 10.63
N VAL A 922 14.69 -45.73 10.08
CA VAL A 922 13.31 -46.21 9.80
C VAL A 922 12.67 -46.77 11.06
N LEU A 923 13.39 -47.64 11.78
CA LEU A 923 12.91 -48.29 12.99
C LEU A 923 12.49 -47.26 14.05
N LEU A 924 13.35 -46.29 14.36
CA LEU A 924 13.08 -45.17 15.30
C LEU A 924 11.79 -44.38 15.00
N ARG A 925 11.29 -44.42 13.76
CA ARG A 925 10.04 -43.79 13.33
C ARG A 925 8.86 -44.75 13.37
N LEU A 926 9.06 -46.03 13.02
CA LEU A 926 7.98 -47.02 12.91
C LEU A 926 7.70 -47.81 14.20
N GLU A 927 8.65 -47.91 15.12
CA GLU A 927 8.51 -48.60 16.41
C GLU A 927 7.31 -48.07 17.22
N GLN A 928 7.04 -46.76 17.16
CA GLN A 928 5.86 -46.13 17.78
C GLN A 928 4.52 -46.74 17.35
N PHE A 929 4.42 -47.26 16.12
CA PHE A 929 3.21 -47.95 15.62
C PHE A 929 3.13 -49.42 16.04
N ALA A 930 4.22 -50.00 16.56
CA ALA A 930 4.30 -51.36 17.08
C ALA A 930 4.09 -51.45 18.60
N GLU A 931 4.00 -50.32 19.30
CA GLU A 931 3.95 -50.27 20.77
C GLU A 931 2.56 -50.00 21.38
N GLY A 932 2.41 -50.44 22.63
CA GLY A 932 1.40 -49.98 23.58
C GLY A 932 -0.05 -49.95 23.08
N GLN A 933 -0.64 -48.75 23.08
CA GLN A 933 -2.01 -48.51 22.60
C GLN A 933 -2.07 -48.24 21.09
N MET A 934 -1.02 -47.66 20.49
CA MET A 934 -0.92 -47.41 19.05
C MET A 934 -1.08 -48.72 18.27
N ALA A 935 -0.38 -49.78 18.67
CA ALA A 935 -0.48 -51.11 18.06
C ALA A 935 -1.89 -51.74 18.13
N ARG A 936 -2.73 -51.31 19.07
CA ARG A 936 -4.13 -51.77 19.20
C ARG A 936 -5.08 -50.93 18.35
N GLN A 937 -4.94 -49.61 18.40
CA GLN A 937 -5.76 -48.69 17.60
C GLN A 937 -5.50 -48.86 16.10
N TYR A 938 -4.23 -49.06 15.72
CA TYR A 938 -3.78 -49.06 14.33
C TYR A 938 -3.41 -50.44 13.74
N GLY A 939 -3.54 -51.50 14.54
CA GLY A 939 -3.23 -52.88 14.15
C GLY A 939 -4.42 -53.68 13.58
N ALA A 940 -4.17 -54.97 13.40
CA ALA A 940 -5.14 -55.96 12.93
C ALA A 940 -6.38 -56.09 13.84
N GLY A 941 -7.52 -56.42 13.24
CA GLY A 941 -8.78 -56.72 13.95
C GLY A 941 -10.02 -56.33 13.13
N ASP A 942 -11.13 -57.06 13.34
CA ASP A 942 -12.39 -56.89 12.60
C ASP A 942 -13.24 -55.68 13.08
N ASP A 943 -12.78 -54.98 14.12
CA ASP A 943 -13.33 -53.73 14.64
C ASP A 943 -12.77 -52.48 13.95
N ALA A 944 -11.89 -52.65 12.95
CA ALA A 944 -11.33 -51.57 12.15
C ALA A 944 -12.37 -50.86 11.28
N LEU A 945 -12.40 -49.53 11.34
CA LEU A 945 -13.27 -48.69 10.52
C LEU A 945 -12.80 -48.64 9.06
N ALA A 946 -13.75 -48.67 8.12
CA ALA A 946 -13.53 -48.33 6.72
C ALA A 946 -13.34 -46.81 6.59
N VAL A 947 -12.08 -46.36 6.67
CA VAL A 947 -11.75 -44.92 6.65
C VAL A 947 -12.13 -44.25 5.32
N GLU A 948 -12.25 -45.03 4.26
CA GLU A 948 -12.75 -44.61 2.95
C GLU A 948 -14.22 -44.18 2.95
N ASP A 949 -15.03 -44.49 3.98
CA ASP A 949 -16.44 -44.09 4.10
C ASP A 949 -16.67 -42.92 5.09
N ILE A 950 -15.65 -42.46 5.82
CA ILE A 950 -15.76 -41.36 6.81
C ILE A 950 -16.33 -40.07 6.19
N GLY A 951 -17.23 -39.37 6.89
CA GLY A 951 -17.87 -38.13 6.42
C GLY A 951 -19.08 -38.35 5.50
N LEU A 952 -19.43 -39.60 5.19
CA LEU A 952 -20.76 -39.97 4.71
C LEU A 952 -21.65 -40.11 5.95
N LEU A 953 -22.44 -39.07 6.26
CA LEU A 953 -23.29 -38.99 7.46
C LEU A 953 -24.73 -38.67 7.06
N GLY A 954 -25.70 -39.02 7.91
CA GLY A 954 -27.13 -38.82 7.62
C GLY A 954 -27.77 -40.06 6.99
N GLU A 955 -28.75 -39.85 6.10
CA GLU A 955 -29.48 -40.93 5.43
C GLU A 955 -28.68 -41.49 4.24
N PRO A 956 -28.70 -42.82 3.97
CA PRO A 956 -27.90 -43.44 2.90
C PRO A 956 -28.16 -42.93 1.48
N ASP A 957 -29.34 -42.34 1.22
CA ASP A 957 -29.72 -41.80 -0.10
C ASP A 957 -29.16 -40.39 -0.38
N ASP A 958 -28.80 -39.62 0.65
CA ASP A 958 -28.15 -38.31 0.53
C ASP A 958 -27.11 -38.11 1.67
N PRO A 959 -26.00 -38.86 1.67
CA PRO A 959 -25.03 -38.80 2.76
C PRO A 959 -24.10 -37.60 2.62
N TRP A 960 -24.08 -36.71 3.61
CA TRP A 960 -23.24 -35.51 3.67
C TRP A 960 -22.93 -35.10 5.11
N GLY A 961 -21.95 -34.22 5.32
CA GLY A 961 -21.60 -33.72 6.64
C GLY A 961 -20.11 -33.49 6.82
N ILE A 962 -19.69 -33.22 8.05
CA ILE A 962 -18.29 -32.97 8.40
C ILE A 962 -17.76 -34.03 9.38
N THR A 963 -16.54 -34.52 9.14
CA THR A 963 -15.79 -35.29 10.15
C THR A 963 -14.47 -34.61 10.48
N VAL A 964 -14.25 -34.36 11.77
CA VAL A 964 -12.98 -33.85 12.29
C VAL A 964 -12.11 -35.02 12.75
N ILE A 965 -10.90 -35.09 12.20
CA ILE A 965 -9.84 -36.02 12.62
C ILE A 965 -8.89 -35.21 13.52
N GLU A 966 -9.04 -35.37 14.82
CA GLU A 966 -8.40 -34.58 15.88
C GLU A 966 -7.02 -35.18 16.22
N GLY A 967 -5.95 -34.52 15.79
CA GLY A 967 -4.56 -34.98 15.90
C GLY A 967 -4.04 -35.07 17.33
N GLY A 968 -4.38 -34.09 18.16
CA GLY A 968 -4.00 -34.00 19.58
C GLY A 968 -2.63 -33.37 19.84
N SER A 969 -2.41 -33.03 21.12
CA SER A 969 -1.08 -32.76 21.69
C SER A 969 -0.40 -34.03 22.23
N GLU A 970 -1.19 -35.09 22.38
CA GLU A 970 -0.89 -36.35 23.05
C GLU A 970 -0.14 -37.36 22.16
N MET A 971 0.06 -37.03 20.88
CA MET A 971 0.76 -37.87 19.90
C MET A 971 1.77 -37.07 19.08
N ASP A 972 2.95 -37.67 18.89
CA ASP A 972 4.08 -37.09 18.17
C ASP A 972 3.73 -36.62 16.74
N GLU A 973 4.49 -35.63 16.27
CA GLU A 973 4.27 -35.02 14.96
C GLU A 973 4.45 -35.99 13.79
N TYR A 974 5.37 -36.97 13.89
CA TYR A 974 5.61 -37.93 12.80
C TYR A 974 4.41 -38.88 12.58
N PRO A 975 3.87 -39.58 13.60
CA PRO A 975 2.65 -40.36 13.45
C PRO A 975 1.47 -39.54 12.94
N LYS A 976 1.28 -38.29 13.43
CA LYS A 976 0.24 -37.38 12.92
C LYS A 976 0.40 -37.10 11.43
N ALA A 977 1.58 -36.66 11.01
CA ALA A 977 1.86 -36.38 9.59
C ALA A 977 1.67 -37.63 8.71
N ALA A 978 2.14 -38.81 9.13
CA ALA A 978 2.04 -40.05 8.38
C ALA A 978 0.59 -40.54 8.22
N LEU A 979 -0.19 -40.52 9.31
CA LEU A 979 -1.59 -40.94 9.31
C LEU A 979 -2.49 -40.00 8.52
N LEU A 980 -2.37 -38.68 8.71
CA LEU A 980 -3.17 -37.68 7.98
C LEU A 980 -2.81 -37.66 6.48
N SER A 981 -1.53 -37.89 6.13
CA SER A 981 -1.09 -38.06 4.74
C SER A 981 -1.71 -39.29 4.07
N LEU A 982 -1.70 -40.43 4.76
CA LEU A 982 -2.28 -41.65 4.22
C LEU A 982 -3.80 -41.56 4.14
N LEU A 983 -4.47 -41.01 5.15
CA LEU A 983 -5.92 -40.84 5.18
C LEU A 983 -6.43 -39.94 4.04
N SER A 984 -5.83 -38.76 3.85
CA SER A 984 -6.16 -37.88 2.71
C SER A 984 -5.96 -38.57 1.36
N SER A 985 -4.87 -39.33 1.21
CA SER A 985 -4.57 -40.05 -0.03
C SER A 985 -5.53 -41.22 -0.30
N ILE A 986 -6.00 -41.91 0.75
CA ILE A 986 -7.06 -42.92 0.65
C ILE A 986 -8.36 -42.26 0.21
N LEU A 987 -8.80 -41.21 0.90
CA LEU A 987 -10.04 -40.48 0.60
C LEU A 987 -10.04 -39.94 -0.84
N TYR A 988 -8.91 -39.40 -1.31
CA TYR A 988 -8.77 -38.95 -2.69
C TYR A 988 -8.90 -40.09 -3.70
N PHE A 989 -8.17 -41.20 -3.54
CA PHE A 989 -8.24 -42.30 -4.50
C PHE A 989 -9.56 -43.10 -4.43
N ASP A 990 -10.22 -43.14 -3.28
CA ASP A 990 -11.60 -43.60 -3.12
C ASP A 990 -12.58 -42.68 -3.87
N ALA A 991 -12.46 -41.35 -3.74
CA ALA A 991 -13.28 -40.39 -4.49
C ALA A 991 -13.06 -40.49 -6.02
N VAL A 992 -11.82 -40.69 -6.48
CA VAL A 992 -11.50 -40.97 -7.90
C VAL A 992 -12.23 -42.21 -8.41
N ALA A 993 -12.32 -43.27 -7.60
CA ALA A 993 -13.02 -44.50 -7.95
C ALA A 993 -14.56 -44.33 -7.89
N ARG A 994 -15.09 -43.73 -6.82
CA ARG A 994 -16.51 -43.37 -6.69
C ARG A 994 -17.00 -42.49 -7.83
N ARG A 995 -16.19 -41.52 -8.29
CA ARG A 995 -16.52 -40.69 -9.45
C ARG A 995 -16.69 -41.51 -10.73
N ARG A 996 -15.95 -42.62 -10.89
CA ARG A 996 -16.11 -43.55 -12.01
C ARG A 996 -17.39 -44.38 -11.86
N GLU A 997 -17.66 -44.93 -10.67
CA GLU A 997 -18.91 -45.66 -10.37
C GLU A 997 -20.17 -44.79 -10.57
N ALA A 998 -20.07 -43.48 -10.37
CA ALA A 998 -21.17 -42.54 -10.59
C ALA A 998 -21.45 -42.22 -12.08
N LEU A 999 -20.57 -42.61 -13.01
CA LEU A 999 -20.78 -42.38 -14.45
C LEU A 999 -21.92 -43.24 -15.01
N ASP A 1000 -22.20 -44.39 -14.40
CA ASP A 1000 -23.30 -45.28 -14.78
C ASP A 1000 -24.68 -44.74 -14.35
N GLY A 1001 -24.73 -43.60 -13.64
CA GLY A 1001 -25.97 -42.89 -13.26
C GLY A 1001 -26.74 -43.49 -12.07
N TYR A 1002 -26.52 -44.77 -11.74
CA TYR A 1002 -27.21 -45.47 -10.64
C TYR A 1002 -26.70 -45.13 -9.23
N ARG A 1003 -25.49 -44.58 -9.10
CA ARG A 1003 -24.88 -44.22 -7.80
C ARG A 1003 -24.57 -42.73 -7.75
N ARG A 1004 -25.10 -42.04 -6.74
CA ARG A 1004 -24.72 -40.66 -6.41
C ARG A 1004 -23.74 -40.67 -5.24
N PHE A 1005 -22.74 -39.81 -5.30
CA PHE A 1005 -21.85 -39.54 -4.17
C PHE A 1005 -21.70 -38.03 -4.00
N PRO A 1006 -21.59 -37.52 -2.76
CA PRO A 1006 -21.38 -36.09 -2.49
C PRO A 1006 -20.03 -35.62 -3.04
N THR A 1007 -19.97 -34.33 -3.39
CA THR A 1007 -18.71 -33.61 -3.60
C THR A 1007 -17.88 -33.65 -2.31
N MET A 1008 -16.58 -33.93 -2.40
CA MET A 1008 -15.69 -33.99 -1.25
C MET A 1008 -14.91 -32.68 -1.10
N GLN A 1009 -14.71 -32.24 0.15
CA GLN A 1009 -13.71 -31.21 0.48
C GLN A 1009 -12.83 -31.67 1.67
N ILE A 1010 -11.52 -31.43 1.59
CA ILE A 1010 -10.57 -31.78 2.65
C ILE A 1010 -9.83 -30.52 3.13
N PHE A 1011 -9.92 -30.23 4.43
CA PHE A 1011 -9.19 -29.15 5.10
C PHE A 1011 -7.93 -29.71 5.78
N PHE A 1012 -6.78 -29.09 5.52
CA PHE A 1012 -5.47 -29.44 6.07
C PHE A 1012 -5.03 -28.34 7.03
N GLU A 1013 -5.10 -28.63 8.34
CA GLU A 1013 -4.52 -27.81 9.40
C GLU A 1013 -3.01 -28.11 9.51
N GLU A 1014 -2.18 -27.12 9.86
CA GLU A 1014 -0.70 -27.16 9.75
C GLU A 1014 -0.20 -27.85 8.45
N ALA A 1015 -0.71 -27.39 7.30
CA ALA A 1015 -0.56 -28.10 6.03
C ALA A 1015 0.90 -28.30 5.58
N ASN A 1016 1.82 -27.42 5.99
CA ASN A 1016 3.26 -27.60 5.77
C ASN A 1016 3.78 -28.89 6.44
N LYS A 1017 3.36 -29.20 7.67
CA LYS A 1017 3.77 -30.43 8.39
C LYS A 1017 3.20 -31.69 7.77
N VAL A 1018 1.92 -31.67 7.36
CA VAL A 1018 1.27 -32.84 6.74
C VAL A 1018 1.88 -33.11 5.36
N LEU A 1019 2.06 -32.09 4.52
CA LEU A 1019 2.50 -32.26 3.13
C LEU A 1019 4.02 -32.49 3.01
N THR A 1020 4.83 -31.73 3.75
CA THR A 1020 6.32 -31.82 3.68
C THR A 1020 6.95 -32.80 4.67
N GLY A 1021 6.15 -33.37 5.58
CA GLY A 1021 6.65 -34.16 6.69
C GLY A 1021 7.45 -33.35 7.71
N VAL A 1022 7.86 -34.01 8.78
CA VAL A 1022 8.53 -33.40 9.93
C VAL A 1022 9.92 -33.99 10.18
N SER A 1023 10.83 -33.16 10.67
CA SER A 1023 12.20 -33.55 11.02
C SER A 1023 12.24 -34.21 12.40
N GLY A 1024 12.19 -35.55 12.44
CA GLY A 1024 12.46 -36.30 13.67
C GLY A 1024 13.88 -36.02 14.20
N GLY A 1025 14.02 -35.89 15.53
CA GLY A 1025 15.20 -35.33 16.23
C GLY A 1025 16.53 -36.12 16.15
N ALA A 1026 16.70 -37.00 15.15
CA ALA A 1026 17.92 -37.75 14.86
C ALA A 1026 18.50 -37.40 13.47
N ALA A 1027 18.13 -36.24 12.89
CA ALA A 1027 18.42 -35.85 11.51
C ALA A 1027 19.05 -34.44 11.38
N SER A 1028 19.90 -34.03 12.32
CA SER A 1028 20.60 -32.73 12.30
C SER A 1028 21.71 -32.61 11.25
N ASP A 1029 22.23 -33.74 10.75
CA ASP A 1029 23.51 -33.82 10.05
C ASP A 1029 23.41 -33.89 8.51
N GLN A 1030 22.22 -33.70 7.93
CA GLN A 1030 22.09 -33.48 6.48
C GLN A 1030 21.88 -31.98 6.22
N GLY A 1031 22.97 -31.32 5.83
CA GLY A 1031 23.03 -29.88 5.64
C GLY A 1031 22.07 -29.35 4.56
N SER A 1032 21.70 -28.09 4.69
CA SER A 1032 20.78 -27.35 3.81
C SER A 1032 21.40 -27.06 2.43
N GLY A 1033 21.44 -28.07 1.56
CA GLY A 1033 21.63 -27.91 0.11
C GLY A 1033 20.31 -28.00 -0.65
N ASP A 1034 20.22 -27.33 -1.81
CA ASP A 1034 18.98 -27.10 -2.58
C ASP A 1034 18.39 -28.34 -3.30
N ASN A 1035 18.41 -29.52 -2.66
CA ASN A 1035 17.74 -30.71 -3.19
C ASN A 1035 17.11 -31.57 -2.07
N SER A 1036 15.89 -32.06 -2.36
CA SER A 1036 15.14 -33.08 -1.61
C SER A 1036 14.25 -32.71 -0.40
N ASN A 1037 13.67 -31.49 -0.38
CA ASN A 1037 12.28 -31.32 0.13
C ASN A 1037 11.28 -31.98 -0.86
N ALA A 1038 11.46 -33.27 -1.11
CA ALA A 1038 10.80 -34.03 -2.18
C ALA A 1038 9.41 -34.50 -1.75
N VAL A 1039 8.46 -33.56 -1.68
CA VAL A 1039 7.05 -33.87 -1.40
C VAL A 1039 6.51 -34.89 -2.41
N SER A 1040 5.88 -35.94 -1.89
CA SER A 1040 5.30 -37.03 -2.67
C SER A 1040 4.49 -36.51 -3.85
N HIS A 1041 4.75 -37.08 -5.02
CA HIS A 1041 4.06 -36.75 -6.27
C HIS A 1041 2.55 -37.03 -6.18
N ILE A 1042 2.11 -37.85 -5.20
CA ILE A 1042 0.70 -38.06 -4.85
C ILE A 1042 0.02 -36.73 -4.53
N PHE A 1043 0.60 -35.89 -3.67
CA PHE A 1043 0.00 -34.61 -3.27
C PHE A 1043 -0.05 -33.60 -4.42
N GLN A 1044 1.02 -33.48 -5.21
CA GLN A 1044 1.03 -32.61 -6.38
C GLN A 1044 -0.04 -33.03 -7.42
N THR A 1045 -0.21 -34.34 -7.62
CA THR A 1045 -1.28 -34.89 -8.47
C THR A 1045 -2.66 -34.62 -7.87
N MET A 1046 -2.81 -34.73 -6.55
CA MET A 1046 -4.09 -34.50 -5.85
C MET A 1046 -4.58 -33.05 -5.99
N TRP A 1047 -3.68 -32.06 -5.86
CA TRP A 1047 -4.03 -30.66 -6.07
C TRP A 1047 -4.26 -30.28 -7.54
N ARG A 1048 -3.49 -30.82 -8.48
CA ARG A 1048 -3.65 -30.52 -9.90
C ARG A 1048 -4.89 -31.16 -10.53
N ASP A 1049 -5.23 -32.38 -10.12
CA ASP A 1049 -6.28 -33.19 -10.75
C ASP A 1049 -7.57 -33.33 -9.91
N GLY A 1050 -7.57 -32.92 -8.63
CA GLY A 1050 -8.68 -33.09 -7.68
C GLY A 1050 -10.05 -32.60 -8.16
N ARG A 1051 -10.13 -31.37 -8.71
CA ARG A 1051 -11.37 -30.78 -9.24
C ARG A 1051 -12.06 -31.68 -10.28
N LYS A 1052 -11.32 -32.48 -11.07
CA LYS A 1052 -11.87 -33.40 -12.09
C LYS A 1052 -12.72 -34.51 -11.47
N TYR A 1053 -12.48 -34.83 -10.21
CA TYR A 1053 -13.13 -35.91 -9.48
C TYR A 1053 -14.18 -35.42 -8.47
N GLY A 1054 -14.43 -34.11 -8.40
CA GLY A 1054 -15.29 -33.51 -7.37
C GLY A 1054 -14.63 -33.49 -5.98
N VAL A 1055 -13.30 -33.33 -5.94
CA VAL A 1055 -12.53 -33.20 -4.70
C VAL A 1055 -11.93 -31.80 -4.62
N PHE A 1056 -12.31 -31.04 -3.60
CA PHE A 1056 -11.73 -29.74 -3.25
C PHE A 1056 -10.80 -29.88 -2.04
N LEU A 1057 -9.81 -29.00 -1.94
CA LEU A 1057 -8.70 -29.13 -1.00
C LEU A 1057 -8.34 -27.75 -0.47
N HIS A 1058 -8.27 -27.63 0.85
CA HIS A 1058 -8.13 -26.35 1.52
C HIS A 1058 -6.97 -26.42 2.50
N LEU A 1059 -5.90 -25.67 2.24
CA LEU A 1059 -4.72 -25.67 3.10
C LEU A 1059 -4.73 -24.46 4.04
N LEU A 1060 -4.41 -24.69 5.31
CA LEU A 1060 -4.10 -23.66 6.29
C LEU A 1060 -2.60 -23.71 6.54
N ALA A 1061 -1.89 -22.62 6.25
CA ALA A 1061 -0.44 -22.54 6.39
C ALA A 1061 -0.03 -21.25 7.10
N GLN A 1062 1.05 -21.30 7.87
CA GLN A 1062 1.64 -20.10 8.49
C GLN A 1062 2.53 -19.39 7.48
N THR A 1063 3.54 -20.12 6.99
CA THR A 1063 4.48 -19.75 5.94
C THR A 1063 4.04 -20.28 4.58
N VAL A 1064 4.33 -19.53 3.52
CA VAL A 1064 3.99 -19.87 2.12
C VAL A 1064 5.21 -20.40 1.39
N ASN A 1065 6.40 -19.91 1.72
CA ASN A 1065 7.68 -20.34 1.18
C ASN A 1065 8.08 -21.80 1.54
N GLU A 1066 7.47 -22.39 2.57
CA GLU A 1066 7.59 -23.80 2.92
C GLU A 1066 6.67 -24.72 2.09
N LEU A 1067 5.67 -24.17 1.40
CA LEU A 1067 4.73 -24.96 0.60
C LEU A 1067 5.35 -25.31 -0.77
N PRO A 1068 5.12 -26.52 -1.31
CA PRO A 1068 5.51 -26.86 -2.66
C PRO A 1068 4.87 -25.92 -3.69
N SER A 1069 5.68 -25.39 -4.61
CA SER A 1069 5.27 -24.40 -5.61
C SER A 1069 4.06 -24.82 -6.46
N GLY A 1070 3.96 -26.11 -6.79
CA GLY A 1070 2.83 -26.69 -7.53
C GLY A 1070 1.50 -26.78 -6.75
N ILE A 1071 1.53 -26.66 -5.42
CA ILE A 1071 0.33 -26.73 -4.57
C ILE A 1071 -0.34 -25.36 -4.45
N LEU A 1072 0.43 -24.31 -4.12
CA LEU A 1072 -0.10 -22.94 -4.04
C LEU A 1072 -0.67 -22.48 -5.39
N SER A 1073 0.03 -22.75 -6.49
CA SER A 1073 -0.42 -22.43 -7.86
C SER A 1073 -1.64 -23.22 -8.32
N SER A 1074 -1.99 -24.33 -7.63
CA SER A 1074 -3.25 -25.06 -7.85
C SER A 1074 -4.42 -24.50 -7.02
N CYS A 1075 -4.15 -23.65 -6.02
CA CYS A 1075 -5.16 -23.00 -5.20
C CYS A 1075 -5.67 -21.70 -5.86
N ALA A 1076 -6.65 -21.83 -6.75
CA ALA A 1076 -7.26 -20.69 -7.44
C ALA A 1076 -8.03 -19.74 -6.50
N ASN A 1077 -8.44 -20.21 -5.30
CA ASN A 1077 -8.97 -19.35 -4.24
C ASN A 1077 -7.89 -19.09 -3.17
N LEU A 1078 -7.79 -17.85 -2.69
CA LEU A 1078 -6.75 -17.42 -1.74
C LEU A 1078 -7.32 -16.45 -0.70
N PHE A 1079 -7.01 -16.71 0.57
CA PHE A 1079 -7.30 -15.85 1.72
C PHE A 1079 -5.99 -15.48 2.42
N VAL A 1080 -5.59 -14.21 2.29
CA VAL A 1080 -4.33 -13.70 2.83
C VAL A 1080 -4.59 -12.86 4.07
N PHE A 1081 -4.01 -13.28 5.18
CA PHE A 1081 -3.93 -12.55 6.43
C PHE A 1081 -2.56 -11.87 6.57
N GLN A 1082 -2.29 -11.16 7.67
CA GLN A 1082 -0.98 -10.51 7.87
C GLN A 1082 0.15 -11.55 7.72
N THR A 1083 1.18 -11.23 6.94
CA THR A 1083 2.40 -12.04 6.82
C THR A 1083 3.63 -11.15 6.95
N LYS A 1084 4.56 -11.54 7.82
CA LYS A 1084 5.79 -10.78 8.10
C LYS A 1084 6.94 -11.11 7.15
N ASP A 1085 7.07 -12.36 6.71
CA ASP A 1085 8.18 -12.80 5.86
C ASP A 1085 8.15 -12.05 4.50
N PRO A 1086 9.26 -11.45 4.02
CA PRO A 1086 9.32 -10.87 2.69
C PRO A 1086 9.10 -11.91 1.57
N LYS A 1087 9.60 -13.14 1.72
CA LYS A 1087 9.49 -14.22 0.71
C LYS A 1087 8.04 -14.66 0.51
N ASP A 1088 7.28 -14.79 1.59
CA ASP A 1088 5.84 -15.12 1.52
C ASP A 1088 5.08 -14.04 0.76
N ARG A 1089 5.37 -12.77 1.05
CA ARG A 1089 4.74 -11.63 0.36
C ARG A 1089 5.06 -11.61 -1.13
N ASP A 1090 6.28 -11.98 -1.51
CA ASP A 1090 6.69 -12.09 -2.91
C ASP A 1090 6.05 -13.29 -3.63
N LEU A 1091 5.76 -14.39 -2.95
CA LEU A 1091 4.94 -15.48 -3.50
C LEU A 1091 3.45 -15.12 -3.62
N ILE A 1092 2.94 -14.28 -2.70
CA ILE A 1092 1.53 -13.89 -2.64
C ILE A 1092 1.15 -12.84 -3.70
N LEU A 1093 1.99 -11.85 -3.97
CA LEU A 1093 1.66 -10.73 -4.88
C LEU A 1093 1.27 -11.18 -6.29
N PRO A 1094 2.01 -12.11 -6.96
CA PRO A 1094 1.60 -12.65 -8.25
C PRO A 1094 0.23 -13.32 -8.21
N HIS A 1095 -0.09 -14.08 -7.16
CA HIS A 1095 -1.40 -14.71 -7.00
C HIS A 1095 -2.51 -13.66 -6.85
N LEU A 1096 -2.26 -12.56 -6.12
CA LEU A 1096 -3.18 -11.42 -6.06
C LEU A 1096 -3.36 -10.71 -7.41
N GLY A 1097 -2.46 -10.91 -8.38
CA GLY A 1097 -2.46 -10.19 -9.66
C GLY A 1097 -1.82 -8.81 -9.53
N ARG A 1098 -0.70 -8.74 -8.79
CA ARG A 1098 0.07 -7.53 -8.49
C ARG A 1098 1.56 -7.83 -8.70
N SER A 1099 2.35 -6.81 -9.06
CA SER A 1099 3.78 -7.04 -9.32
C SER A 1099 4.56 -7.34 -8.05
N GLU A 1100 5.39 -8.39 -8.10
CA GLU A 1100 6.42 -8.72 -7.11
C GLU A 1100 7.63 -7.77 -7.16
N LYS A 1101 7.87 -7.15 -8.33
CA LYS A 1101 9.09 -6.37 -8.65
C LYS A 1101 8.75 -5.04 -9.33
N GLY A 1102 9.55 -4.00 -9.05
CA GLY A 1102 9.38 -2.65 -9.60
C GLY A 1102 8.69 -1.67 -8.65
N LEU A 1103 8.35 -0.48 -9.17
CA LEU A 1103 7.84 0.66 -8.38
C LEU A 1103 6.31 0.63 -8.15
N VAL A 1104 5.57 -0.17 -8.93
CA VAL A 1104 4.09 -0.23 -8.93
C VAL A 1104 3.60 -1.39 -8.06
N ASN A 1105 2.50 -1.20 -7.32
CA ASN A 1105 1.92 -2.15 -6.35
C ASN A 1105 2.72 -2.36 -5.05
N THR A 1106 3.74 -1.53 -4.78
CA THR A 1106 4.57 -1.64 -3.57
C THR A 1106 3.77 -1.41 -2.29
N GLU A 1107 2.68 -0.64 -2.36
CA GLU A 1107 1.69 -0.41 -1.31
C GLU A 1107 0.98 -1.70 -0.87
N TYR A 1108 0.73 -2.66 -1.78
CA TYR A 1108 0.22 -3.98 -1.41
C TYR A 1108 1.28 -4.79 -0.66
N LYS A 1109 2.56 -4.77 -1.10
CA LYS A 1109 3.67 -5.45 -0.40
C LYS A 1109 3.90 -4.91 1.02
N ARG A 1110 3.64 -3.61 1.23
CA ARG A 1110 3.63 -2.98 2.56
C ARG A 1110 2.36 -3.29 3.33
N TYR A 1111 1.18 -3.32 2.69
CA TYR A 1111 -0.10 -3.66 3.35
C TYR A 1111 -0.16 -5.10 3.86
N LEU A 1112 0.36 -6.08 3.10
CA LEU A 1112 0.47 -7.48 3.53
C LEU A 1112 1.15 -7.65 4.90
N ALA A 1113 2.11 -6.78 5.22
CA ALA A 1113 2.82 -6.78 6.50
C ALA A 1113 2.08 -6.07 7.64
N ARG A 1114 0.88 -5.50 7.41
CA ARG A 1114 0.07 -4.74 8.38
C ARG A 1114 -1.45 -4.99 8.31
N ILE A 1115 -1.91 -6.09 7.70
CA ILE A 1115 -3.34 -6.42 7.63
C ILE A 1115 -3.92 -6.55 9.05
N PRO A 1116 -5.01 -5.84 9.41
CA PRO A 1116 -5.62 -5.96 10.73
C PRO A 1116 -6.11 -7.40 11.02
N LYS A 1117 -5.95 -7.87 12.26
CA LYS A 1117 -6.32 -9.22 12.77
C LYS A 1117 -7.77 -9.70 12.49
N THR A 1118 -8.63 -8.85 11.96
CA THR A 1118 -10.03 -9.15 11.65
C THR A 1118 -10.37 -8.99 10.16
N LEU A 1119 -9.36 -8.84 9.30
CA LEU A 1119 -9.50 -8.72 7.85
C LEU A 1119 -8.60 -9.74 7.15
N ALA A 1120 -9.00 -10.14 5.94
CA ALA A 1120 -8.15 -10.83 4.98
C ALA A 1120 -8.40 -10.30 3.57
N ILE A 1121 -7.38 -10.38 2.72
CA ILE A 1121 -7.55 -10.21 1.28
C ILE A 1121 -8.07 -11.54 0.74
N ALA A 1122 -9.31 -11.57 0.29
CA ALA A 1122 -9.91 -12.71 -0.40
C ALA A 1122 -9.79 -12.51 -1.92
N LYS A 1123 -9.23 -13.48 -2.61
CA LYS A 1123 -9.28 -13.58 -4.06
C LYS A 1123 -9.92 -14.91 -4.44
N PHE A 1124 -10.85 -14.84 -5.39
CA PHE A 1124 -11.53 -16.00 -5.93
C PHE A 1124 -11.04 -16.25 -7.35
N GLY A 1125 -11.02 -17.53 -7.73
CA GLY A 1125 -10.49 -18.00 -9.00
C GLY A 1125 -11.36 -17.63 -10.19
N TYR A 1126 -11.19 -18.42 -11.25
CA TYR A 1126 -11.75 -18.19 -12.58
C TYR A 1126 -13.23 -17.75 -12.57
N SER A 1127 -13.51 -16.83 -13.47
CA SER A 1127 -14.83 -16.33 -13.85
C SER A 1127 -14.74 -15.98 -15.34
N ASP A 1128 -15.85 -16.12 -16.07
CA ASP A 1128 -15.91 -15.70 -17.47
C ASP A 1128 -15.85 -14.16 -17.62
N ASP A 1129 -16.11 -13.43 -16.53
CA ASP A 1129 -15.97 -11.98 -16.45
C ASP A 1129 -14.69 -11.59 -15.67
N VAL A 1130 -13.80 -10.85 -16.35
CA VAL A 1130 -12.58 -10.29 -15.76
C VAL A 1130 -12.89 -9.34 -14.60
N HIS A 1131 -14.04 -8.65 -14.63
CA HIS A 1131 -14.47 -7.76 -13.55
C HIS A 1131 -14.68 -8.49 -12.21
N LEU A 1132 -14.76 -9.82 -12.17
CA LEU A 1132 -14.94 -10.60 -10.93
C LEU A 1132 -13.64 -11.25 -10.41
N LEU A 1133 -12.49 -10.96 -11.02
CA LEU A 1133 -11.18 -11.54 -10.70
C LEU A 1133 -10.32 -10.68 -9.74
N GLU A 1134 -10.66 -9.41 -9.54
CA GLU A 1134 -9.89 -8.51 -8.68
C GLU A 1134 -10.06 -8.83 -7.18
N PRO A 1135 -9.00 -8.71 -6.36
CA PRO A 1135 -9.02 -9.10 -4.95
C PRO A 1135 -9.85 -8.15 -4.09
N ILE A 1136 -10.51 -8.71 -3.07
CA ILE A 1136 -11.45 -8.04 -2.17
C ILE A 1136 -10.85 -8.03 -0.76
N LEU A 1137 -10.84 -6.88 -0.08
CA LEU A 1137 -10.56 -6.83 1.35
C LEU A 1137 -11.86 -7.05 2.12
N MET A 1138 -11.87 -7.99 3.07
CA MET A 1138 -13.09 -8.42 3.75
C MET A 1138 -12.83 -8.90 5.18
N ARG A 1139 -13.88 -8.87 6.01
CA ARG A 1139 -13.91 -9.51 7.34
C ARG A 1139 -14.63 -10.86 7.23
N PRO A 1140 -13.99 -11.99 7.54
CA PRO A 1140 -14.69 -13.28 7.58
C PRO A 1140 -15.70 -13.29 8.73
N LEU A 1141 -16.88 -13.90 8.51
CA LEU A 1141 -17.88 -14.07 9.56
C LEU A 1141 -17.43 -15.17 10.53
N MET A 1142 -17.41 -14.87 11.82
CA MET A 1142 -17.06 -15.85 12.85
C MET A 1142 -18.24 -16.80 13.12
N VAL A 1143 -17.96 -18.10 13.20
CA VAL A 1143 -18.93 -19.09 13.70
C VAL A 1143 -18.90 -19.05 15.23
N VAL A 1144 -19.85 -18.33 15.83
CA VAL A 1144 -19.93 -18.15 17.28
C VAL A 1144 -20.63 -19.37 17.91
N CYS A 1145 -19.85 -20.25 18.53
CA CYS A 1145 -20.30 -21.47 19.19
C CYS A 1145 -19.28 -21.89 20.26
N ASP A 1146 -19.73 -22.55 21.32
CA ASP A 1146 -18.86 -23.03 22.40
C ASP A 1146 -18.08 -24.29 21.98
N GLU A 1147 -16.85 -24.45 22.47
CA GLU A 1147 -16.04 -25.64 22.24
C GLU A 1147 -16.48 -26.79 23.18
N PRO A 1148 -16.84 -27.97 22.64
CA PRO A 1148 -17.32 -29.09 23.44
C PRO A 1148 -16.18 -29.79 24.19
N SER A 1149 -16.46 -30.24 25.41
CA SER A 1149 -15.55 -31.15 26.14
C SER A 1149 -15.63 -32.58 25.61
N ASP A 1150 -14.59 -33.40 25.78
CA ASP A 1150 -14.62 -34.84 25.41
C ASP A 1150 -15.89 -35.56 25.91
N ARG A 1151 -16.31 -35.25 27.15
CA ARG A 1151 -17.50 -35.85 27.77
C ARG A 1151 -18.80 -35.49 27.06
N GLU A 1152 -18.82 -34.35 26.37
CA GLU A 1152 -19.94 -33.91 25.54
C GLU A 1152 -19.88 -34.57 24.16
N ILE A 1153 -18.68 -34.62 23.54
CA ILE A 1153 -18.43 -35.34 22.29
C ILE A 1153 -18.88 -36.80 22.42
N PHE A 1154 -18.43 -37.48 23.48
CA PHE A 1154 -18.83 -38.85 23.82
C PHE A 1154 -20.34 -38.97 24.08
N ARG A 1155 -20.97 -38.00 24.75
CA ARG A 1155 -22.42 -38.02 25.02
C ARG A 1155 -23.27 -37.83 23.76
N LYS A 1156 -22.86 -36.96 22.85
CA LYS A 1156 -23.58 -36.67 21.59
C LYS A 1156 -23.36 -37.77 20.53
N LEU A 1157 -22.13 -38.26 20.41
CA LEU A 1157 -21.73 -39.16 19.31
C LEU A 1157 -21.59 -40.64 19.73
N GLY A 1158 -21.49 -40.95 21.02
CA GLY A 1158 -21.33 -42.30 21.57
C GLY A 1158 -19.90 -42.84 21.42
N THR A 1159 -19.77 -44.17 21.28
CA THR A 1159 -18.50 -44.86 20.97
C THR A 1159 -18.39 -45.27 19.49
N GLN A 1160 -19.44 -45.87 18.95
CA GLN A 1160 -19.49 -46.35 17.57
C GLN A 1160 -19.70 -45.22 16.55
N PRO A 1161 -19.48 -45.48 15.25
CA PRO A 1161 -19.89 -44.59 14.18
C PRO A 1161 -21.41 -44.48 14.04
N ARG A 1162 -21.82 -43.34 13.48
CA ARG A 1162 -23.03 -43.24 12.66
C ARG A 1162 -22.52 -43.27 11.21
N ILE A 1163 -22.57 -44.46 10.60
CA ILE A 1163 -22.34 -44.77 9.18
C ILE A 1163 -23.61 -45.47 8.71
#